data_AF-A0A1N6EDG9-F1
#
_entry.id   AF-A0A1N6EDG9-F1
#
_cell.length_a   1.000
_cell.length_b   1.000
_cell.length_c   1.000
_cell.angle_alpha   90.00
_cell.angle_beta   90.00
_cell.angle_gamma   90.00
#
_symmetry.space_group_name_H-M   'P 1'
#
loop_
_entity.id
_entity.type
_entity.pdbx_description
1 polymer ?
#
loop_
_entity_poly.entity_id
_entity_poly.type
_entity_poly.pdbx_seq_one_letter_code
_entity_poly.pdbx_strand_id
1 'polypeptide(L)'
;MSFRRTRVVLLVSTALISVSAAWLRGADEPGEILRDGFETPRPVWRQEQTDATINLQEHERSSRAAHTGQTSERFHFTAGVGSSFYYSYPLPKVVVSENLKVELFVRSNRVGVRIYGRVVLPKDIDPNTGQPSFVMISGTGYENSDRWQRIELTNLRPSIERQARVLRASTSRLVDIEGAYLERVAVNLFGGAGETEVFLDDLAISPVPPDTVAAHNKPAPPSPTLPESESNPETPKSEAPSAARVKLDNMNKLLRRGSDNRDYDWLITAIDAPEADVAQLSHHGFDVLAVKVDTDPVRIKEAVKWGFLLMPGLDATLEGKPIESERMVAAAKDFPFRDSVAFWNLGSHLGSAIDLEARKLELERIRATVAGIRKLPQNISHLTTAEVDGEHRLFARDHKRLSIMAISPNAWGSAQEPTDTYNFLKQRRDLTALDNQEGLYFAWLPATAPLSVQTSIWGQDQPPSWGRPRVQPEQLRLNTYLALAAGYRGIGYRGDAGLTTDEGRALLIEMAFLNEEIDLCESILANGKGVIPLYNTYDPDPPVLPPLGSSPTLQVAKTKEMRPHPSIKAAGIGTLDHKAMLLLVTDFAGGAQFQPSQMAKHNLNITIQAPESAQAFEISPGDVKAIEQRVRVPGGIRITLPDFSCTSLILVTTDHGMADRLLDAISGVRPRACQLAIEQARIQLKMVEETTNRLVADGHSLYDPNDPKIPRLAVGARPPNEEEKLLKLADSMIKTAQENFERMEYPLAWSEARRAGRTLRHLMFAQWSKGYADMAKLVNPEPPKPAPTRRGRMSVDELKAEQEVARNRTPMYLMPLASPPLVSYYTLPQHYIWLDWMARSFGANLVKGGSFDNHSALESSGWINQSYQLDGITSHVSTVPSDDDPDQRFLKMTVKPAENRSIDSFAPFFDFPAAAIRTPPIRVTAGQFLRISVLVQKSNPSTPGQGGIIITDSIGGETLQFRNHGSIPKFSKVVLFRRVPADGVMTVTLGLAGFGDAYFDDLKIETVEGSAPGRPDQYADHPVKRTVPGSKPAAPAGGRAPAPATATGKRSRARR
;
A
#
# COMPACT_ATOMS: atom_id res chain seq x y z
N MET A 1 56.30 -21.62 48.39
CA MET A 1 56.80 -21.84 47.01
C MET A 1 56.76 -23.33 46.65
N SER A 2 55.62 -23.99 46.90
CA SER A 2 55.60 -25.44 47.09
C SER A 2 54.21 -26.04 46.91
N PHE A 3 54.21 -27.35 46.64
CA PHE A 3 53.24 -28.40 47.00
C PHE A 3 52.33 -29.05 45.92
N ARG A 4 52.61 -30.36 45.78
CA ARG A 4 51.89 -31.55 45.25
C ARG A 4 50.39 -31.67 45.64
N ARG A 5 49.58 -32.40 44.83
CA ARG A 5 48.88 -33.68 45.17
C ARG A 5 47.86 -34.22 44.13
N THR A 6 48.04 -35.50 43.79
CA THR A 6 47.10 -36.64 43.61
C THR A 6 45.80 -36.54 42.78
N ARG A 7 45.58 -37.53 41.89
CA ARG A 7 44.36 -38.38 41.87
C ARG A 7 44.51 -39.65 41.04
N VAL A 8 43.83 -40.69 41.50
CA VAL A 8 43.90 -42.10 41.09
C VAL A 8 42.50 -42.57 40.68
N VAL A 9 42.50 -43.57 39.80
CA VAL A 9 41.36 -44.32 39.27
C VAL A 9 41.66 -45.83 39.41
N LEU A 10 40.60 -46.59 39.73
CA LEU A 10 40.24 -47.98 39.37
C LEU A 10 40.84 -49.26 40.02
N LEU A 11 40.03 -50.31 39.79
CA LEU A 11 40.19 -51.79 39.89
C LEU A 11 39.75 -52.40 41.24
N VAL A 12 39.05 -53.54 41.38
CA VAL A 12 38.60 -54.60 40.44
C VAL A 12 37.60 -55.59 41.14
N SER A 13 36.74 -56.23 40.34
CA SER A 13 36.03 -57.56 40.43
C SER A 13 35.32 -58.09 41.70
N THR A 14 34.15 -58.74 41.54
CA THR A 14 33.95 -60.23 41.55
C THR A 14 32.46 -60.70 41.50
N ALA A 15 32.22 -61.78 40.71
CA ALA A 15 31.50 -63.06 40.99
C ALA A 15 29.96 -63.23 41.25
N LEU A 16 29.40 -64.19 40.46
CA LEU A 16 28.56 -65.39 40.76
C LEU A 16 27.03 -65.41 41.11
N ILE A 17 26.32 -66.20 40.25
CA ILE A 17 25.31 -67.29 40.47
C ILE A 17 23.83 -67.03 40.84
N SER A 18 23.01 -67.73 40.03
CA SER A 18 21.57 -68.01 39.88
C SER A 18 20.83 -68.77 41.01
N VAL A 19 19.48 -68.67 41.04
CA VAL A 19 18.48 -69.77 40.78
C VAL A 19 17.01 -69.34 41.09
N SER A 20 16.11 -69.71 40.15
CA SER A 20 14.65 -69.95 40.23
C SER A 20 13.66 -68.80 40.50
N ALA A 21 12.43 -68.76 39.94
CA ALA A 21 11.79 -69.35 38.77
C ALA A 21 10.40 -68.70 38.66
N ALA A 22 10.01 -68.32 37.44
CA ALA A 22 8.65 -68.23 36.92
C ALA A 22 7.61 -67.39 37.69
N TRP A 23 7.49 -66.10 37.37
CA TRP A 23 6.26 -65.31 37.14
C TRP A 23 6.73 -64.04 36.41
N LEU A 24 5.99 -63.57 35.38
CA LEU A 24 6.34 -62.48 34.44
C LEU A 24 7.13 -62.90 33.18
N ARG A 25 6.46 -63.68 32.33
CA ARG A 25 6.61 -63.52 30.88
C ARG A 25 6.10 -62.13 30.50
N GLY A 26 7.02 -61.17 30.43
CA GLY A 26 6.93 -59.97 29.62
C GLY A 26 8.26 -59.86 28.91
N ALA A 27 8.39 -60.53 27.78
CA ALA A 27 9.61 -60.48 26.98
C ALA A 27 9.78 -59.05 26.47
N ASP A 28 10.82 -58.35 26.93
CA ASP A 28 11.45 -57.30 26.14
C ASP A 28 11.96 -57.98 24.87
N GLU A 29 11.24 -57.83 23.76
CA GLU A 29 11.80 -58.18 22.45
C GLU A 29 13.02 -57.27 22.18
N PRO A 30 14.15 -57.80 21.68
CA PRO A 30 15.29 -56.99 21.29
C PRO A 30 14.88 -56.17 20.05
N GLY A 31 14.42 -54.93 20.26
CA GLY A 31 14.10 -54.04 19.15
C GLY A 31 15.35 -53.67 18.35
N GLU A 32 15.20 -53.60 17.03
CA GLU A 32 16.27 -53.24 16.12
C GLU A 32 16.55 -51.73 16.16
N ILE A 33 17.69 -51.33 15.59
CA ILE A 33 18.12 -49.93 15.49
C ILE A 33 17.96 -49.49 14.03
N LEU A 34 17.12 -48.47 13.78
CA LEU A 34 17.09 -47.78 12.49
C LEU A 34 18.22 -46.76 12.49
N ARG A 35 19.22 -46.94 11.61
CA ARG A 35 20.40 -46.08 11.52
C ARG A 35 20.57 -45.53 10.10
N ASP A 36 20.80 -44.23 9.99
CA ASP A 36 21.24 -43.56 8.77
C ASP A 36 22.56 -42.83 9.05
N GLY A 37 23.62 -43.26 8.37
CA GLY A 37 24.96 -42.67 8.45
C GLY A 37 25.23 -41.62 7.37
N PHE A 38 24.21 -41.20 6.61
CA PHE A 38 24.30 -40.05 5.70
C PHE A 38 25.28 -40.19 4.52
N GLU A 39 25.66 -41.41 4.16
CA GLU A 39 26.62 -41.74 3.08
C GLU A 39 26.02 -41.74 1.66
N THR A 40 24.75 -41.37 1.53
CA THR A 40 24.10 -41.31 0.21
C THR A 40 24.48 -40.00 -0.50
N PRO A 41 24.61 -39.98 -1.84
CA PRO A 41 25.11 -38.81 -2.57
C PRO A 41 24.14 -37.61 -2.58
N ARG A 42 22.90 -37.75 -2.09
CA ARG A 42 21.90 -36.67 -2.05
C ARG A 42 21.57 -36.30 -0.60
N PRO A 43 21.40 -35.00 -0.30
CA PRO A 43 20.87 -34.55 0.99
C PRO A 43 19.47 -35.15 1.23
N VAL A 44 19.18 -35.53 2.48
CA VAL A 44 17.93 -36.22 2.86
C VAL A 44 17.07 -35.35 3.79
N TRP A 45 17.67 -34.42 4.53
CA TRP A 45 16.92 -33.46 5.34
C TRP A 45 16.17 -32.47 4.45
N ARG A 46 14.92 -32.19 4.78
CA ARG A 46 14.04 -31.29 4.01
C ARG A 46 13.77 -30.03 4.81
N GLN A 47 13.84 -28.88 4.14
CA GLN A 47 13.52 -27.61 4.77
C GLN A 47 12.04 -27.58 5.17
N GLU A 48 11.77 -27.11 6.39
CA GLU A 48 10.44 -26.83 6.93
C GLU A 48 10.30 -25.31 7.20
N GLN A 49 9.27 -24.92 7.95
CA GLN A 49 8.99 -23.51 8.29
C GLN A 49 10.17 -22.80 8.98
N THR A 50 10.34 -21.51 8.70
CA THR A 50 11.34 -20.63 9.34
C THR A 50 10.73 -19.26 9.63
N ASP A 51 11.11 -18.65 10.75
CA ASP A 51 10.70 -17.29 11.14
C ASP A 51 11.85 -16.27 11.02
N ALA A 52 13.05 -16.73 10.67
CA ALA A 52 14.26 -15.93 10.57
C ALA A 52 14.57 -15.64 9.10
N THR A 53 15.13 -14.47 8.80
CA THR A 53 15.69 -14.20 7.46
C THR A 53 16.95 -15.05 7.29
N ILE A 54 16.85 -16.16 6.54
CA ILE A 54 17.98 -17.05 6.29
C ILE A 54 18.44 -16.91 4.84
N ASN A 55 19.71 -16.55 4.65
CA ASN A 55 20.39 -16.71 3.38
C ASN A 55 21.15 -18.05 3.41
N LEU A 56 20.51 -19.12 2.89
CA LEU A 56 21.11 -20.44 2.78
C LEU A 56 22.10 -20.46 1.60
N GLN A 57 23.38 -20.60 1.92
CA GLN A 57 24.46 -20.58 0.93
C GLN A 57 24.70 -21.98 0.37
N GLU A 58 24.77 -23.00 1.23
CA GLU A 58 25.04 -24.39 0.82
C GLU A 58 24.20 -25.38 1.66
N HIS A 59 23.59 -26.37 1.00
CA HIS A 59 23.00 -27.56 1.61
C HIS A 59 23.41 -28.77 0.77
N GLU A 60 24.36 -29.56 1.28
CA GLU A 60 25.03 -30.60 0.50
C GLU A 60 25.43 -31.81 1.35
N ARG A 61 25.74 -32.91 0.68
CA ARG A 61 26.52 -34.01 1.25
C ARG A 61 27.99 -33.63 1.19
N SER A 62 28.64 -33.50 2.34
CA SER A 62 29.98 -32.95 2.43
C SER A 62 30.94 -33.93 3.08
N SER A 63 32.13 -34.08 2.50
CA SER A 63 33.26 -34.79 3.11
C SER A 63 34.12 -33.89 4.00
N ARG A 64 33.71 -32.62 4.21
CA ARG A 64 34.48 -31.64 5.01
C ARG A 64 34.57 -32.01 6.49
N ALA A 65 33.53 -32.63 7.02
CA ALA A 65 33.52 -33.23 8.35
C ALA A 65 32.56 -34.42 8.34
N ALA A 66 32.97 -35.53 8.95
CA ALA A 66 32.11 -36.68 9.23
C ALA A 66 32.39 -37.13 10.66
N HIS A 67 31.39 -37.68 11.33
CA HIS A 67 31.49 -38.29 12.64
C HIS A 67 31.88 -39.77 12.50
N THR A 68 31.18 -40.51 11.64
CA THR A 68 31.59 -41.84 11.18
C THR A 68 31.46 -41.94 9.66
N GLY A 69 32.16 -42.88 9.02
CA GLY A 69 32.17 -43.00 7.56
C GLY A 69 32.97 -41.89 6.86
N GLN A 70 32.53 -41.43 5.69
CA GLN A 70 33.23 -40.45 4.83
C GLN A 70 32.47 -39.14 4.63
N THR A 71 31.15 -39.09 4.83
CA THR A 71 30.35 -37.89 4.53
C THR A 71 29.32 -37.59 5.61
N SER A 72 28.94 -36.31 5.76
CA SER A 72 27.80 -35.87 6.58
C SER A 72 26.94 -34.86 5.82
N GLU A 73 25.75 -34.54 6.32
CA GLU A 73 24.92 -33.49 5.72
C GLU A 73 25.29 -32.11 6.28
N ARG A 74 25.67 -31.20 5.39
CA ARG A 74 26.19 -29.86 5.74
C ARG A 74 25.22 -28.76 5.36
N PHE A 75 25.08 -27.79 6.24
CA PHE A 75 24.32 -26.56 6.07
C PHE A 75 25.24 -25.37 6.31
N HIS A 76 25.32 -24.45 5.36
CA HIS A 76 26.04 -23.19 5.50
C HIS A 76 25.10 -22.05 5.16
N PHE A 77 24.86 -21.16 6.11
CA PHE A 77 23.89 -20.09 5.96
C PHE A 77 24.24 -18.86 6.80
N THR A 78 23.71 -17.71 6.40
CA THR A 78 23.73 -16.48 7.20
C THR A 78 22.32 -16.20 7.70
N ALA A 79 22.16 -16.13 9.03
CA ALA A 79 20.88 -15.89 9.68
C ALA A 79 20.73 -14.45 10.19
N GLY A 80 19.57 -13.84 9.95
CA GLY A 80 19.15 -12.57 10.56
C GLY A 80 18.57 -12.76 11.97
N VAL A 81 17.72 -11.82 12.40
CA VAL A 81 17.00 -11.92 13.68
C VAL A 81 15.84 -12.91 13.52
N GLY A 82 15.68 -13.83 14.46
CA GLY A 82 14.61 -14.83 14.48
C GLY A 82 14.84 -15.87 15.57
N SER A 83 14.13 -17.00 15.51
CA SER A 83 14.22 -18.07 16.51
C SER A 83 14.13 -19.49 15.94
N SER A 84 13.68 -19.65 14.69
CA SER A 84 13.44 -20.93 14.06
C SER A 84 13.96 -21.03 12.63
N PHE A 85 14.72 -22.09 12.39
CA PHE A 85 15.13 -22.54 11.06
C PHE A 85 15.11 -24.08 11.05
N TYR A 86 13.98 -24.66 10.69
CA TYR A 86 13.74 -26.10 10.83
C TYR A 86 14.08 -26.90 9.57
N TYR A 87 14.74 -28.03 9.77
CA TYR A 87 14.87 -29.11 8.79
C TYR A 87 14.30 -30.41 9.37
N SER A 88 13.64 -31.22 8.55
CA SER A 88 13.06 -32.49 8.96
C SER A 88 13.60 -33.69 8.17
N TYR A 89 13.74 -34.81 8.86
CA TYR A 89 14.07 -36.12 8.34
C TYR A 89 12.81 -37.00 8.38
N PRO A 90 12.33 -37.51 7.24
CA PRO A 90 11.13 -38.34 7.19
C PRO A 90 11.40 -39.73 7.75
N LEU A 91 10.51 -40.23 8.61
CA LEU A 91 10.57 -41.59 9.13
C LEU A 91 9.38 -42.43 8.63
N PRO A 92 9.53 -43.77 8.57
CA PRO A 92 8.36 -44.64 8.58
C PRO A 92 7.57 -44.40 9.88
N LYS A 93 6.30 -44.81 9.96
CA LYS A 93 5.48 -44.64 11.17
C LYS A 93 6.07 -45.44 12.35
N VAL A 94 6.93 -44.82 13.17
CA VAL A 94 7.58 -45.45 14.33
C VAL A 94 6.67 -45.29 15.54
N VAL A 95 6.05 -46.38 15.99
CA VAL A 95 5.18 -46.37 17.18
C VAL A 95 5.98 -45.94 18.42
N VAL A 96 5.44 -45.03 19.22
CA VAL A 96 6.11 -44.54 20.43
C VAL A 96 6.03 -45.59 21.55
N SER A 97 7.15 -46.25 21.84
CA SER A 97 7.31 -47.17 22.99
C SER A 97 7.89 -46.46 24.22
N GLU A 98 7.88 -47.11 25.39
CA GLU A 98 8.38 -46.50 26.64
C GLU A 98 9.89 -46.17 26.59
N ASN A 99 10.66 -46.97 25.85
CA ASN A 99 12.12 -46.84 25.77
C ASN A 99 12.60 -46.23 24.43
N LEU A 100 11.69 -45.68 23.61
CA LEU A 100 12.05 -45.09 22.32
C LEU A 100 12.96 -43.87 22.51
N LYS A 101 14.13 -43.91 21.89
CA LYS A 101 15.10 -42.83 21.82
C LYS A 101 15.53 -42.56 20.37
N VAL A 102 15.79 -41.29 20.09
CA VAL A 102 16.41 -40.81 18.85
C VAL A 102 17.73 -40.15 19.22
N GLU A 103 18.80 -40.50 18.52
CA GLU A 103 20.14 -39.95 18.71
C GLU A 103 20.63 -39.38 17.37
N LEU A 104 21.22 -38.19 17.39
CA LEU A 104 21.81 -37.52 16.23
C LEU A 104 23.12 -36.86 16.65
N PHE A 105 24.17 -37.02 15.85
CA PHE A 105 25.41 -36.29 16.05
C PHE A 105 25.40 -34.98 15.27
N VAL A 106 25.75 -33.90 15.96
CA VAL A 106 25.78 -32.55 15.40
C VAL A 106 27.13 -31.93 15.68
N ARG A 107 27.66 -31.20 14.70
CA ARG A 107 28.79 -30.30 14.85
C ARG A 107 28.43 -28.96 14.24
N SER A 108 28.57 -27.88 14.99
CA SER A 108 28.21 -26.54 14.53
C SER A 108 29.20 -25.52 15.05
N ASN A 109 29.53 -24.50 14.26
CA ASN A 109 30.35 -23.38 14.72
C ASN A 109 29.62 -22.48 15.75
N ARG A 110 28.32 -22.73 16.00
CA ARG A 110 27.50 -22.04 16.99
C ARG A 110 26.68 -22.98 17.85
N VAL A 111 26.43 -22.55 19.08
CA VAL A 111 25.49 -23.21 20.00
C VAL A 111 24.04 -22.90 19.62
N GLY A 112 23.09 -23.71 20.07
CA GLY A 112 21.65 -23.43 19.91
C GLY A 112 20.90 -24.38 18.97
N VAL A 113 21.60 -25.23 18.22
CA VAL A 113 20.97 -26.29 17.42
C VAL A 113 20.21 -27.24 18.35
N ARG A 114 18.95 -27.59 18.04
CA ARG A 114 18.13 -28.46 18.91
C ARG A 114 17.31 -29.45 18.10
N ILE A 115 17.22 -30.69 18.59
CA ILE A 115 16.42 -31.75 17.98
C ILE A 115 14.97 -31.73 18.48
N TYR A 116 14.04 -32.12 17.61
CA TYR A 116 12.61 -32.19 17.84
C TYR A 116 12.04 -33.47 17.20
N GLY A 117 10.98 -34.04 17.78
CA GLY A 117 10.22 -35.14 17.19
C GLY A 117 8.80 -34.71 16.88
N ARG A 118 8.35 -34.89 15.64
CA ARG A 118 6.95 -34.68 15.23
C ARG A 118 6.18 -35.96 15.49
N VAL A 119 5.34 -35.96 16.51
CA VAL A 119 4.52 -37.11 16.91
C VAL A 119 3.08 -36.87 16.47
N VAL A 120 2.53 -37.78 15.68
CA VAL A 120 1.15 -37.73 15.21
C VAL A 120 0.24 -38.50 16.16
N LEU A 121 -0.93 -37.93 16.45
CA LEU A 121 -1.99 -38.50 17.28
C LEU A 121 -3.13 -38.97 16.36
N PRO A 122 -3.14 -40.24 15.93
CA PRO A 122 -4.00 -40.68 14.82
C PRO A 122 -5.50 -40.67 15.14
N LYS A 123 -5.87 -40.78 16.41
CA LYS A 123 -7.27 -40.81 16.86
C LYS A 123 -7.85 -39.41 17.14
N ASP A 124 -7.01 -38.38 17.19
CA ASP A 124 -7.42 -36.99 17.34
C ASP A 124 -7.36 -36.30 15.97
N ILE A 125 -8.52 -36.01 15.39
CA ILE A 125 -8.62 -35.31 14.11
C ILE A 125 -8.82 -33.83 14.39
N ASP A 126 -7.94 -33.00 13.84
CA ASP A 126 -8.07 -31.55 13.95
C ASP A 126 -9.20 -31.06 13.02
N PRO A 127 -10.31 -30.50 13.55
CA PRO A 127 -11.45 -30.03 12.78
C PRO A 127 -11.14 -28.88 11.81
N ASN A 128 -10.03 -28.16 12.00
CA ASN A 128 -9.64 -27.08 11.09
C ASN A 128 -8.97 -27.61 9.81
N THR A 129 -8.28 -28.75 9.90
CA THR A 129 -7.46 -29.29 8.80
C THR A 129 -7.99 -30.62 8.26
N GLY A 130 -8.87 -31.30 9.00
CA GLY A 130 -9.35 -32.64 8.69
C GLY A 130 -8.27 -33.71 8.76
N GLN A 131 -7.09 -33.38 9.29
CA GLN A 131 -5.93 -34.26 9.41
C GLN A 131 -5.70 -34.64 10.89
N PRO A 132 -5.02 -35.76 11.16
CA PRO A 132 -4.60 -36.10 12.52
C PRO A 132 -3.75 -35.00 13.15
N SER A 133 -4.07 -34.61 14.38
CA SER A 133 -3.27 -33.67 15.17
C SER A 133 -1.85 -34.17 15.37
N PHE A 134 -0.90 -33.26 15.51
CA PHE A 134 0.48 -33.61 15.84
C PHE A 134 1.04 -32.68 16.92
N VAL A 135 2.03 -33.18 17.67
CA VAL A 135 2.77 -32.43 18.69
C VAL A 135 4.26 -32.45 18.38
N MET A 136 4.92 -31.32 18.61
CA MET A 136 6.39 -31.21 18.50
C MET A 136 7.02 -31.41 19.87
N ILE A 137 7.80 -32.48 20.02
CA ILE A 137 8.52 -32.80 21.26
C ILE A 137 9.96 -32.34 21.14
N SER A 138 10.40 -31.43 22.02
CA SER A 138 11.78 -30.95 22.05
C SER A 138 12.72 -31.90 22.79
N GLY A 139 13.92 -32.11 22.23
CA GLY A 139 15.01 -32.86 22.85
C GLY A 139 16.15 -31.97 23.32
N THR A 140 17.32 -32.58 23.51
CA THR A 140 18.52 -31.86 23.96
C THR A 140 19.07 -30.93 22.86
N GLY A 141 19.77 -29.89 23.30
CA GLY A 141 20.43 -28.92 22.41
C GLY A 141 21.93 -29.15 22.30
N TYR A 142 22.51 -28.55 21.27
CA TYR A 142 23.95 -28.47 21.04
C TYR A 142 24.54 -27.31 21.84
N GLU A 143 25.52 -27.61 22.69
CA GLU A 143 26.04 -26.68 23.70
C GLU A 143 27.54 -26.37 23.54
N ASN A 144 28.30 -27.22 22.85
CA ASN A 144 29.75 -27.07 22.69
C ASN A 144 30.12 -26.81 21.23
N SER A 145 30.46 -25.57 20.86
CA SER A 145 30.79 -25.22 19.47
C SER A 145 31.99 -26.00 18.91
N ASP A 146 31.96 -26.26 17.60
CA ASP A 146 32.98 -26.89 16.76
C ASP A 146 33.38 -28.34 17.10
N ARG A 147 32.66 -29.01 18.00
CA ARG A 147 32.89 -30.43 18.32
C ARG A 147 31.68 -31.28 17.96
N TRP A 148 31.89 -32.53 17.57
CA TRP A 148 30.79 -33.48 17.46
C TRP A 148 30.18 -33.71 18.86
N GLN A 149 28.89 -33.47 18.98
CA GLN A 149 28.11 -33.69 20.19
C GLN A 149 26.85 -34.46 19.82
N ARG A 150 26.51 -35.45 20.64
CA ARG A 150 25.26 -36.18 20.52
C ARG A 150 24.11 -35.38 21.12
N ILE A 151 23.07 -35.12 20.32
CA ILE A 151 21.78 -34.61 20.78
C ILE A 151 20.74 -35.73 20.67
N GLU A 152 19.77 -35.73 21.58
CA GLU A 152 18.86 -36.86 21.75
C GLU A 152 17.44 -36.44 22.11
N LEU A 153 16.48 -37.24 21.64
CA LEU A 153 15.09 -37.25 22.11
C LEU A 153 14.89 -38.48 22.98
N THR A 154 14.62 -38.26 24.26
CA THR A 154 14.32 -39.31 25.25
C THR A 154 13.03 -38.94 26.01
N ASN A 155 12.48 -39.89 26.77
CA ASN A 155 11.26 -39.66 27.56
C ASN A 155 10.08 -39.11 26.72
N LEU A 156 9.87 -39.68 25.53
CA LEU A 156 8.84 -39.21 24.59
C LEU A 156 7.43 -39.32 25.18
N ARG A 157 7.07 -40.43 25.82
CA ARG A 157 5.71 -40.67 26.34
C ARG A 157 5.27 -39.62 27.40
N PRO A 158 6.06 -39.32 28.46
CA PRO A 158 5.70 -38.23 29.39
C PRO A 158 5.65 -36.86 28.73
N SER A 159 6.49 -36.61 27.72
CA SER A 159 6.53 -35.34 26.99
C SER A 159 5.31 -35.14 26.09
N ILE A 160 4.86 -36.21 25.42
CA ILE A 160 3.61 -36.23 24.64
C ILE A 160 2.42 -35.98 25.54
N GLU A 161 2.32 -36.63 26.70
CA GLU A 161 1.20 -36.41 27.63
C GLU A 161 1.16 -34.96 28.15
N ARG A 162 2.33 -34.36 28.40
CA ARG A 162 2.42 -32.94 28.79
C ARG A 162 1.93 -32.01 27.67
N GLN A 163 2.33 -32.25 26.42
CA GLN A 163 1.89 -31.46 25.27
C GLN A 163 0.41 -31.70 24.93
N ALA A 164 -0.06 -32.94 25.04
CA ALA A 164 -1.46 -33.30 24.90
C ALA A 164 -2.31 -32.59 25.97
N ARG A 165 -1.83 -32.46 27.22
CA ARG A 165 -2.52 -31.68 28.25
C ARG A 165 -2.63 -30.19 27.89
N VAL A 166 -1.57 -29.61 27.31
CA VAL A 166 -1.63 -28.22 26.80
C VAL A 166 -2.64 -28.12 25.66
N LEU A 167 -2.65 -29.07 24.74
CA LEU A 167 -3.59 -29.13 23.62
C LEU A 167 -5.05 -29.28 24.10
N ARG A 168 -5.31 -30.13 25.11
CA ARG A 168 -6.63 -30.26 25.77
C ARG A 168 -7.06 -28.94 26.39
N ALA A 169 -6.15 -28.22 27.04
CA ALA A 169 -6.44 -26.94 27.70
C ALA A 169 -6.71 -25.81 26.71
N SER A 170 -5.97 -25.73 25.60
CA SER A 170 -6.12 -24.66 24.60
C SER A 170 -7.27 -24.88 23.62
N THR A 171 -7.65 -26.14 23.35
CA THR A 171 -8.69 -26.47 22.37
C THR A 171 -10.00 -26.97 22.99
N SER A 172 -10.03 -27.25 24.29
CA SER A 172 -11.19 -27.84 25.00
C SER A 172 -11.68 -29.17 24.40
N ARG A 173 -10.79 -29.93 23.74
CA ARG A 173 -11.07 -31.24 23.13
C ARG A 173 -10.53 -32.38 23.99
N LEU A 174 -11.12 -33.57 23.83
CA LEU A 174 -10.59 -34.82 24.36
C LEU A 174 -9.46 -35.32 23.43
N VAL A 175 -8.21 -34.98 23.75
CA VAL A 175 -7.04 -35.44 22.98
C VAL A 175 -6.67 -36.86 23.40
N ASP A 176 -6.90 -37.82 22.50
CA ASP A 176 -6.48 -39.21 22.64
C ASP A 176 -5.04 -39.40 22.13
N ILE A 177 -4.20 -40.03 22.94
CA ILE A 177 -2.79 -40.30 22.64
C ILE A 177 -2.55 -41.75 22.18
N GLU A 178 -3.61 -42.58 22.12
CA GLU A 178 -3.49 -43.99 21.77
C GLU A 178 -3.07 -44.16 20.30
N GLY A 179 -2.05 -45.00 20.08
CA GLY A 179 -1.48 -45.22 18.75
C GLY A 179 -0.54 -44.12 18.26
N ALA A 180 -0.11 -43.20 19.12
CA ALA A 180 0.84 -42.15 18.77
C ALA A 180 2.12 -42.72 18.13
N TYR A 181 2.55 -42.12 17.02
CA TYR A 181 3.75 -42.52 16.30
C TYR A 181 4.61 -41.31 15.91
N LEU A 182 5.93 -41.50 15.92
CA LEU A 182 6.90 -40.54 15.43
C LEU A 182 6.93 -40.60 13.90
N GLU A 183 6.55 -39.50 13.26
CA GLU A 183 6.49 -39.36 11.80
C GLU A 183 7.78 -38.76 11.24
N ARG A 184 8.37 -37.81 11.96
CA ARG A 184 9.58 -37.10 11.55
C ARG A 184 10.46 -36.73 12.73
N VAL A 185 11.76 -36.66 12.48
CA VAL A 185 12.72 -35.96 13.34
C VAL A 185 12.98 -34.61 12.71
N ALA A 186 12.89 -33.53 13.48
CA ALA A 186 13.21 -32.19 13.03
C ALA A 186 14.39 -31.62 13.83
N VAL A 187 15.13 -30.70 13.25
CA VAL A 187 16.23 -30.00 13.91
C VAL A 187 16.04 -28.50 13.65
N ASN A 188 16.05 -27.71 14.72
CA ASN A 188 16.19 -26.25 14.60
C ASN A 188 17.68 -25.93 14.47
N LEU A 189 18.10 -25.46 13.31
CA LEU A 189 19.49 -25.08 13.03
C LEU A 189 19.83 -23.67 13.53
N PHE A 190 18.84 -22.89 13.99
CA PHE A 190 19.04 -21.51 14.39
C PHE A 190 19.83 -21.39 15.71
N GLY A 191 21.08 -20.91 15.61
CA GLY A 191 21.99 -20.64 16.73
C GLY A 191 22.22 -19.16 17.04
N GLY A 192 21.36 -18.26 16.54
CA GLY A 192 21.49 -16.80 16.64
C GLY A 192 22.00 -16.11 15.36
N ALA A 193 21.91 -14.79 15.30
CA ALA A 193 22.18 -14.01 14.09
C ALA A 193 23.66 -14.02 13.64
N GLY A 194 23.90 -14.23 12.35
CA GLY A 194 25.20 -14.25 11.68
C GLY A 194 25.46 -15.56 10.93
N GLU A 195 26.69 -15.73 10.45
CA GLU A 195 27.11 -16.89 9.68
C GLU A 195 27.19 -18.15 10.57
N THR A 196 26.56 -19.22 10.11
CA THR A 196 26.45 -20.51 10.81
C THR A 196 26.74 -21.64 9.84
N GLU A 197 27.57 -22.58 10.27
CA GLU A 197 27.86 -23.83 9.57
C GLU A 197 27.55 -25.01 10.49
N VAL A 198 26.70 -25.92 10.02
CA VAL A 198 26.22 -27.09 10.78
C VAL A 198 26.41 -28.36 9.96
N PHE A 199 26.89 -29.41 10.63
CA PHE A 199 27.02 -30.77 10.11
C PHE A 199 26.14 -31.70 10.94
N LEU A 200 25.31 -32.50 10.28
CA LEU A 200 24.45 -33.53 10.89
C LEU A 200 24.92 -34.91 10.43
N ASP A 201 25.13 -35.81 11.39
CA ASP A 201 25.63 -37.16 11.11
C ASP A 201 25.05 -38.20 12.08
N ASP A 202 25.12 -39.49 11.71
CA ASP A 202 24.74 -40.66 12.52
C ASP A 202 23.37 -40.54 13.22
N LEU A 203 22.28 -40.55 12.45
CA LEU A 203 20.93 -40.65 13.01
C LEU A 203 20.64 -42.09 13.42
N ALA A 204 20.29 -42.32 14.68
CA ALA A 204 19.94 -43.64 15.20
C ALA A 204 18.63 -43.59 16.02
N ILE A 205 17.72 -44.55 15.77
CA ILE A 205 16.42 -44.66 16.45
C ILE A 205 16.30 -46.08 17.00
N SER A 206 15.99 -46.19 18.29
CA SER A 206 15.89 -47.50 18.97
C SER A 206 15.01 -47.44 20.21
N PRO A 207 14.33 -48.53 20.61
CA PRO A 207 14.07 -49.74 19.83
C PRO A 207 12.98 -49.52 18.78
N VAL A 208 13.13 -50.11 17.59
CA VAL A 208 12.15 -50.06 16.48
C VAL A 208 11.72 -51.50 16.10
N PRO A 209 10.44 -51.75 15.78
CA PRO A 209 9.99 -53.07 15.30
C PRO A 209 10.69 -53.49 13.99
N PRO A 210 10.98 -54.79 13.78
CA PRO A 210 11.69 -55.28 12.57
C PRO A 210 11.01 -54.88 11.25
N ASP A 211 9.68 -54.90 11.21
CA ASP A 211 8.90 -54.51 10.02
C ASP A 211 9.11 -53.05 9.61
N THR A 212 9.35 -52.18 10.59
CA THR A 212 9.57 -50.73 10.37
C THR A 212 10.97 -50.46 9.84
N VAL A 213 11.97 -51.25 10.25
CA VAL A 213 13.33 -51.21 9.70
C VAL A 213 13.32 -51.68 8.23
N ALA A 214 12.57 -52.75 7.92
CA ALA A 214 12.39 -53.23 6.55
C ALA A 214 11.66 -52.22 5.65
N ALA A 215 10.71 -51.45 6.19
CA ALA A 215 10.01 -50.38 5.47
C ALA A 215 10.91 -49.17 5.16
N HIS A 216 11.87 -48.85 6.04
CA HIS A 216 12.83 -47.76 5.83
C HIS A 216 13.88 -48.09 4.76
N ASN A 217 14.35 -49.34 4.70
CA ASN A 217 15.38 -49.79 3.76
C ASN A 217 14.87 -50.00 2.32
N LYS A 218 13.57 -49.83 2.05
CA LYS A 218 13.04 -49.83 0.68
C LYS A 218 13.34 -48.47 0.04
N PRO A 219 14.04 -48.42 -1.11
CA PRO A 219 14.19 -47.17 -1.84
C PRO A 219 12.80 -46.64 -2.20
N ALA A 220 12.51 -45.40 -1.79
CA ALA A 220 11.30 -44.72 -2.22
C ALA A 220 11.28 -44.69 -3.76
N PRO A 221 10.14 -45.00 -4.41
CA PRO A 221 10.05 -44.83 -5.85
C PRO A 221 10.44 -43.38 -6.19
N PRO A 222 11.19 -43.16 -7.29
CA PRO A 222 11.49 -41.81 -7.73
C PRO A 222 10.15 -41.07 -7.88
N SER A 223 10.02 -39.92 -7.20
CA SER A 223 8.95 -38.97 -7.48
C SER A 223 8.90 -38.78 -8.99
N PRO A 224 7.71 -38.87 -9.62
CA PRO A 224 7.61 -38.86 -11.07
C PRO A 224 8.26 -37.60 -11.62
N THR A 225 9.38 -37.84 -12.30
CA THR A 225 10.01 -36.90 -13.22
C THR A 225 8.95 -36.61 -14.27
N LEU A 226 8.64 -35.33 -14.48
CA LEU A 226 7.84 -34.89 -15.62
C LEU A 226 8.48 -35.47 -16.89
N PRO A 227 7.78 -36.29 -17.69
CA PRO A 227 8.28 -36.64 -19.00
C PRO A 227 8.22 -35.41 -19.89
N GLU A 228 9.37 -35.04 -20.44
CA GLU A 228 9.42 -34.26 -21.66
C GLU A 228 8.74 -35.00 -22.82
N SER A 229 8.29 -34.20 -23.76
CA SER A 229 7.37 -34.47 -24.86
C SER A 229 7.88 -35.57 -25.81
N GLU A 230 7.06 -36.59 -26.05
CA GLU A 230 6.91 -37.13 -27.40
C GLU A 230 5.54 -37.81 -27.60
N SER A 231 4.84 -37.30 -28.62
CA SER A 231 3.67 -37.85 -29.34
C SER A 231 2.44 -38.34 -28.56
N ASN A 232 1.34 -37.63 -28.76
CA ASN A 232 -0.04 -38.12 -28.63
C ASN A 232 -0.20 -39.49 -29.32
N PRO A 233 -0.96 -40.46 -28.75
CA PRO A 233 -2.39 -40.43 -29.02
C PRO A 233 -3.31 -40.87 -27.86
N GLU A 234 -4.54 -40.38 -27.94
CA GLU A 234 -5.76 -40.83 -27.25
C GLU A 234 -5.94 -40.47 -25.76
N THR A 235 -6.37 -39.23 -25.58
CA THR A 235 -7.28 -38.77 -24.52
C THR A 235 -8.29 -39.82 -24.06
N PRO A 236 -8.39 -40.15 -22.76
CA PRO A 236 -9.65 -40.54 -22.16
C PRO A 236 -10.51 -39.29 -21.99
N LYS A 237 -11.65 -39.27 -22.67
CA LYS A 237 -12.69 -38.25 -22.53
C LYS A 237 -13.11 -38.13 -21.07
N SER A 238 -12.89 -36.96 -20.48
CA SER A 238 -13.63 -36.52 -19.30
C SER A 238 -15.07 -36.22 -19.73
N GLU A 239 -16.01 -37.02 -19.24
CA GLU A 239 -17.44 -36.75 -19.36
C GLU A 239 -17.90 -35.80 -18.24
N ALA A 240 -17.87 -34.49 -18.52
CA ALA A 240 -18.87 -33.46 -18.18
C ALA A 240 -18.26 -32.05 -18.35
N PRO A 241 -19.01 -31.06 -18.83
CA PRO A 241 -18.47 -29.75 -19.19
C PRO A 241 -18.01 -29.00 -17.94
N SER A 242 -16.73 -28.62 -17.87
CA SER A 242 -16.25 -27.62 -16.91
C SER A 242 -16.97 -26.31 -17.20
N ALA A 243 -18.08 -26.05 -16.52
CA ALA A 243 -18.76 -24.76 -16.57
C ALA A 243 -17.78 -23.66 -16.13
N ALA A 244 -17.92 -22.46 -16.70
CA ALA A 244 -17.10 -21.31 -16.36
C ALA A 244 -17.05 -21.09 -14.83
N ARG A 245 -15.84 -20.94 -14.27
CA ARG A 245 -15.61 -20.69 -12.82
C ARG A 245 -16.20 -19.36 -12.35
N VAL A 246 -16.37 -18.43 -13.28
CA VAL A 246 -16.99 -17.13 -13.06
C VAL A 246 -18.05 -16.93 -14.12
N LYS A 247 -19.18 -16.36 -13.72
CA LYS A 247 -20.24 -15.97 -14.65
C LYS A 247 -20.82 -14.62 -14.28
N LEU A 248 -21.37 -13.96 -15.30
CA LEU A 248 -22.19 -12.76 -15.16
C LEU A 248 -23.65 -13.15 -15.35
N ASP A 249 -24.50 -12.89 -14.37
CA ASP A 249 -25.92 -13.15 -14.47
C ASP A 249 -26.65 -12.07 -15.33
N ASN A 250 -27.94 -12.28 -15.57
CA ASN A 250 -28.77 -11.35 -16.35
C ASN A 250 -29.04 -10.01 -15.63
N MET A 251 -28.72 -9.90 -14.34
CA MET A 251 -28.90 -8.71 -13.50
C MET A 251 -27.59 -7.97 -13.24
N ASN A 252 -26.57 -8.19 -14.07
CA ASN A 252 -25.22 -7.62 -13.93
C ASN A 252 -24.59 -7.94 -12.56
N LYS A 253 -24.75 -9.19 -12.09
CA LYS A 253 -24.14 -9.71 -10.87
C LYS A 253 -23.05 -10.72 -11.23
N LEU A 254 -21.89 -10.52 -10.64
CA LEU A 254 -20.79 -11.47 -10.76
C LEU A 254 -20.98 -12.59 -9.75
N LEU A 255 -20.84 -13.81 -10.25
CA LEU A 255 -20.94 -15.03 -9.47
C LEU A 255 -19.67 -15.84 -9.67
N ARG A 256 -19.07 -16.26 -8.55
CA ARG A 256 -17.92 -17.17 -8.51
C ARG A 256 -18.37 -18.53 -8.01
N ARG A 257 -17.94 -19.58 -8.71
CA ARG A 257 -18.25 -20.95 -8.33
C ARG A 257 -17.28 -21.43 -7.25
N GLY A 258 -17.82 -21.82 -6.09
CA GLY A 258 -17.06 -22.38 -4.97
C GLY A 258 -16.61 -23.82 -5.21
N SER A 259 -15.77 -24.33 -4.31
CA SER A 259 -15.32 -25.72 -4.30
C SER A 259 -16.46 -26.73 -4.07
N ASP A 260 -17.54 -26.28 -3.44
CA ASP A 260 -18.79 -27.03 -3.24
C ASP A 260 -19.72 -26.99 -4.48
N ASN A 261 -19.23 -26.43 -5.58
CA ASN A 261 -19.93 -26.33 -6.86
C ASN A 261 -21.14 -25.38 -6.87
N ARG A 262 -21.33 -24.58 -5.81
CA ARG A 262 -22.35 -23.52 -5.70
C ARG A 262 -21.83 -22.18 -6.18
N ASP A 263 -22.76 -21.30 -6.56
CA ASP A 263 -22.43 -19.94 -6.98
C ASP A 263 -22.57 -18.98 -5.81
N TYR A 264 -21.55 -18.16 -5.60
CA TYR A 264 -21.50 -17.12 -4.59
C TYR A 264 -21.39 -15.74 -5.24
N ASP A 265 -21.98 -14.75 -4.59
CA ASP A 265 -21.82 -13.34 -4.95
C ASP A 265 -20.34 -13.00 -4.90
N TRP A 266 -19.84 -12.34 -5.95
CA TRP A 266 -18.40 -12.08 -6.05
C TRP A 266 -18.13 -10.59 -6.27
N LEU A 267 -17.24 -10.04 -5.45
CA LEU A 267 -16.63 -8.72 -5.66
C LEU A 267 -15.16 -8.93 -6.00
N ILE A 268 -14.75 -8.42 -7.17
CA ILE A 268 -13.40 -8.69 -7.68
C ILE A 268 -12.35 -7.98 -6.82
N THR A 269 -11.40 -8.72 -6.23
CA THR A 269 -10.11 -8.18 -5.78
C THR A 269 -9.02 -8.59 -6.76
N ALA A 270 -8.40 -7.61 -7.42
CA ALA A 270 -7.39 -7.87 -8.45
C ALA A 270 -6.08 -7.14 -8.16
N ILE A 271 -5.00 -7.68 -8.71
CA ILE A 271 -3.68 -7.06 -8.62
C ILE A 271 -2.93 -7.15 -9.95
N ASP A 272 -2.34 -6.03 -10.35
CA ASP A 272 -1.32 -5.93 -11.39
C ASP A 272 0.00 -5.56 -10.71
N ALA A 273 0.88 -6.54 -10.53
CA ALA A 273 2.19 -6.36 -9.92
C ALA A 273 3.19 -7.26 -10.66
N PRO A 274 3.76 -6.77 -11.78
CA PRO A 274 4.75 -7.54 -12.53
C PRO A 274 5.93 -7.88 -11.62
N GLU A 275 6.47 -9.09 -11.77
CA GLU A 275 7.65 -9.62 -11.04
C GLU A 275 7.50 -9.80 -9.52
N ALA A 276 6.43 -9.31 -8.89
CA ALA A 276 6.15 -9.55 -7.46
C ALA A 276 5.93 -11.03 -7.15
N ASP A 277 6.22 -11.47 -5.93
CA ASP A 277 6.06 -12.87 -5.48
C ASP A 277 4.57 -13.29 -5.49
N VAL A 278 4.21 -14.20 -6.39
CA VAL A 278 2.83 -14.65 -6.59
C VAL A 278 2.27 -15.37 -5.36
N ALA A 279 3.11 -16.15 -4.67
CA ALA A 279 2.68 -16.83 -3.46
C ALA A 279 2.30 -15.79 -2.40
N GLN A 280 3.13 -14.77 -2.18
CA GLN A 280 2.80 -13.70 -1.24
C GLN A 280 1.51 -12.98 -1.62
N LEU A 281 1.32 -12.62 -2.89
CA LEU A 281 0.09 -11.97 -3.33
C LEU A 281 -1.16 -12.83 -3.02
N SER A 282 -1.12 -14.13 -3.31
CA SER A 282 -2.23 -15.05 -2.99
C SER A 282 -2.55 -15.07 -1.49
N HIS A 283 -1.52 -15.13 -0.64
CA HIS A 283 -1.71 -15.12 0.83
C HIS A 283 -2.30 -13.82 1.38
N HIS A 284 -2.32 -12.74 0.61
CA HIS A 284 -2.90 -11.45 1.00
C HIS A 284 -4.28 -11.19 0.37
N GLY A 285 -4.97 -12.24 -0.10
CA GLY A 285 -6.40 -12.20 -0.41
C GLY A 285 -6.76 -11.63 -1.77
N PHE A 286 -5.86 -11.70 -2.75
CA PHE A 286 -6.19 -11.33 -4.13
C PHE A 286 -6.79 -12.51 -4.89
N ASP A 287 -7.93 -12.28 -5.55
CA ASP A 287 -8.58 -13.29 -6.37
C ASP A 287 -8.05 -13.37 -7.79
N VAL A 288 -7.73 -12.20 -8.38
CA VAL A 288 -7.40 -12.07 -9.81
C VAL A 288 -6.00 -11.49 -10.00
N LEU A 289 -5.17 -12.18 -10.77
CA LEU A 289 -3.87 -11.68 -11.21
C LEU A 289 -3.99 -11.14 -12.65
N ALA A 290 -3.76 -9.84 -12.82
CA ALA A 290 -3.59 -9.25 -14.14
C ALA A 290 -2.22 -9.66 -14.70
N VAL A 291 -2.22 -10.14 -15.95
CA VAL A 291 -1.01 -10.61 -16.63
C VAL A 291 -1.02 -10.13 -18.07
N LYS A 292 0.16 -10.00 -18.68
CA LYS A 292 0.26 -9.82 -20.13
C LYS A 292 0.24 -11.17 -20.82
N VAL A 293 -0.24 -11.23 -22.07
CA VAL A 293 -0.30 -12.48 -22.85
C VAL A 293 1.09 -13.12 -23.05
N ASP A 294 2.15 -12.32 -23.05
CA ASP A 294 3.55 -12.71 -23.20
C ASP A 294 4.28 -12.96 -21.86
N THR A 295 3.55 -12.94 -20.73
CA THR A 295 4.13 -13.24 -19.41
C THR A 295 4.67 -14.68 -19.38
N ASP A 296 5.81 -14.88 -18.69
CA ASP A 296 6.43 -16.20 -18.51
C ASP A 296 5.39 -17.26 -18.06
N PRO A 297 5.19 -18.34 -18.84
CA PRO A 297 4.27 -19.42 -18.49
C PRO A 297 4.53 -20.05 -17.12
N VAL A 298 5.77 -20.01 -16.62
CA VAL A 298 6.12 -20.51 -15.28
C VAL A 298 5.40 -19.70 -14.20
N ARG A 299 5.41 -18.36 -14.30
CA ARG A 299 4.71 -17.45 -13.39
C ARG A 299 3.19 -17.67 -13.46
N ILE A 300 2.64 -17.85 -14.66
CA ILE A 300 1.20 -18.10 -14.83
C ILE A 300 0.82 -19.45 -14.19
N LYS A 301 1.62 -20.49 -14.40
CA LYS A 301 1.43 -21.81 -13.80
C LYS A 301 1.47 -21.74 -12.27
N GLU A 302 2.40 -20.95 -11.72
CA GLU A 302 2.49 -20.70 -10.29
C GLU A 302 1.25 -19.94 -9.76
N ALA A 303 0.77 -18.93 -10.47
CA ALA A 303 -0.44 -18.20 -10.10
C ALA A 303 -1.66 -19.13 -10.04
N VAL A 304 -1.86 -19.95 -11.07
CA VAL A 304 -2.96 -20.93 -11.10
C VAL A 304 -2.82 -21.96 -9.98
N LYS A 305 -1.60 -22.40 -9.66
CA LYS A 305 -1.33 -23.30 -8.52
C LYS A 305 -1.75 -22.67 -7.18
N TRP A 306 -1.53 -21.37 -7.01
CA TRP A 306 -1.93 -20.61 -5.82
C TRP A 306 -3.38 -20.11 -5.86
N GLY A 307 -4.19 -20.61 -6.79
CA GLY A 307 -5.64 -20.37 -6.82
C GLY A 307 -6.08 -19.09 -7.54
N PHE A 308 -5.16 -18.34 -8.16
CA PHE A 308 -5.53 -17.14 -8.90
C PHE A 308 -6.43 -17.46 -10.11
N LEU A 309 -7.41 -16.60 -10.30
CA LEU A 309 -8.01 -16.37 -11.60
C LEU A 309 -7.15 -15.38 -12.39
N LEU A 310 -7.16 -15.49 -13.72
CA LEU A 310 -6.31 -14.66 -14.58
C LEU A 310 -7.10 -13.55 -15.25
N MET A 311 -6.45 -12.40 -15.45
CA MET A 311 -6.92 -11.30 -16.30
C MET A 311 -5.86 -10.95 -17.35
N PRO A 312 -5.80 -11.68 -18.49
CA PRO A 312 -4.80 -11.42 -19.53
C PRO A 312 -5.10 -10.15 -20.34
N GLY A 313 -4.10 -9.30 -20.55
CA GLY A 313 -4.14 -8.14 -21.45
C GLY A 313 -3.88 -8.52 -22.91
N LEU A 314 -4.91 -8.47 -23.74
CA LEU A 314 -4.86 -8.82 -25.16
C LEU A 314 -4.26 -7.72 -26.05
N ASP A 315 -4.11 -6.51 -25.51
CA ASP A 315 -3.50 -5.34 -26.15
C ASP A 315 -1.97 -5.29 -26.03
N ALA A 316 -1.37 -6.16 -25.21
CA ALA A 316 0.06 -6.13 -24.90
C ALA A 316 0.99 -6.58 -26.04
N THR A 317 0.46 -7.04 -27.17
CA THR A 317 1.26 -7.79 -28.15
C THR A 317 2.03 -6.97 -29.19
N LEU A 318 1.98 -5.62 -29.23
CA LEU A 318 2.76 -4.80 -30.18
C LEU A 318 3.06 -3.35 -29.72
N GLU A 319 4.28 -2.90 -30.00
CA GLU A 319 4.82 -1.54 -29.80
C GLU A 319 3.95 -0.45 -30.46
N GLY A 320 2.93 0.04 -29.74
CA GLY A 320 2.19 1.26 -30.07
C GLY A 320 1.31 1.21 -31.33
N LYS A 321 1.10 0.02 -31.92
CA LYS A 321 0.13 -0.17 -33.01
C LYS A 321 -1.13 -0.86 -32.48
N PRO A 322 -2.33 -0.39 -32.86
CA PRO A 322 -3.55 -1.09 -32.50
C PRO A 322 -3.54 -2.52 -33.02
N ILE A 323 -3.88 -3.47 -32.16
CA ILE A 323 -3.96 -4.89 -32.54
C ILE A 323 -5.35 -5.17 -33.10
N GLU A 324 -5.39 -5.73 -34.31
CA GLU A 324 -6.64 -6.11 -34.99
C GLU A 324 -7.50 -7.08 -34.17
N SER A 325 -8.83 -6.95 -34.29
CA SER A 325 -9.78 -7.73 -33.48
C SER A 325 -9.63 -9.24 -33.66
N GLU A 326 -9.31 -9.71 -34.87
CA GLU A 326 -9.10 -11.13 -35.16
C GLU A 326 -7.90 -11.69 -34.41
N ARG A 327 -6.82 -10.90 -34.28
CA ARG A 327 -5.63 -11.27 -33.51
C ARG A 327 -5.92 -11.34 -32.02
N MET A 328 -6.68 -10.40 -31.48
CA MET A 328 -7.10 -10.43 -30.07
C MET A 328 -7.93 -11.69 -29.76
N VAL A 329 -8.88 -12.03 -30.63
CA VAL A 329 -9.71 -13.23 -30.47
C VAL A 329 -8.89 -14.52 -30.60
N ALA A 330 -7.94 -14.56 -31.54
CA ALA A 330 -7.01 -15.68 -31.67
C ALA A 330 -6.14 -15.83 -30.42
N ALA A 331 -5.58 -14.72 -29.89
CA ALA A 331 -4.80 -14.73 -28.66
C ALA A 331 -5.60 -15.28 -27.47
N ALA A 332 -6.88 -14.88 -27.32
CA ALA A 332 -7.74 -15.41 -26.27
C ALA A 332 -8.02 -16.93 -26.43
N LYS A 333 -8.22 -17.39 -27.65
CA LYS A 333 -8.45 -18.82 -27.97
C LYS A 333 -7.21 -19.68 -27.67
N ASP A 334 -6.04 -19.17 -28.06
CA ASP A 334 -4.77 -19.90 -28.01
C ASP A 334 -4.01 -19.69 -26.70
N PHE A 335 -4.51 -18.83 -25.79
CA PHE A 335 -3.89 -18.53 -24.50
C PHE A 335 -3.69 -19.80 -23.65
N PRO A 336 -2.45 -20.05 -23.16
CA PRO A 336 -2.19 -21.09 -22.18
C PRO A 336 -3.00 -20.82 -20.91
N PHE A 337 -3.60 -21.84 -20.28
CA PHE A 337 -4.42 -21.67 -19.07
C PHE A 337 -5.72 -20.87 -19.24
N ARG A 338 -6.28 -20.78 -20.45
CA ARG A 338 -7.59 -20.14 -20.73
C ARG A 338 -8.75 -20.61 -19.84
N ASP A 339 -8.68 -21.83 -19.30
CA ASP A 339 -9.71 -22.37 -18.38
C ASP A 339 -9.65 -21.73 -16.97
N SER A 340 -8.58 -20.99 -16.65
CA SER A 340 -8.40 -20.23 -15.40
C SER A 340 -8.63 -18.73 -15.56
N VAL A 341 -9.03 -18.26 -16.75
CA VAL A 341 -9.26 -16.83 -17.02
C VAL A 341 -10.61 -16.39 -16.48
N ALA A 342 -10.62 -15.31 -15.68
CA ALA A 342 -11.86 -14.64 -15.27
C ALA A 342 -12.29 -13.60 -16.31
N PHE A 343 -11.38 -12.73 -16.73
CA PHE A 343 -11.67 -11.62 -17.65
C PHE A 343 -10.60 -11.50 -18.73
N TRP A 344 -11.01 -11.17 -19.95
CA TRP A 344 -10.09 -10.71 -20.99
C TRP A 344 -10.00 -9.20 -20.95
N ASN A 345 -8.82 -8.64 -20.68
CA ASN A 345 -8.59 -7.21 -20.75
C ASN A 345 -8.28 -6.81 -22.20
N LEU A 346 -9.12 -5.94 -22.78
CA LEU A 346 -9.07 -5.58 -24.20
C LEU A 346 -8.24 -4.34 -24.49
N GLY A 347 -7.77 -3.63 -23.47
CA GLY A 347 -7.05 -2.40 -23.66
C GLY A 347 -7.02 -1.50 -22.43
N SER A 348 -6.04 -0.59 -22.43
CA SER A 348 -6.00 0.59 -21.58
C SER A 348 -6.21 1.87 -22.38
N HIS A 349 -6.62 2.94 -21.69
CA HIS A 349 -6.77 4.28 -22.25
C HIS A 349 -7.76 4.40 -23.43
N LEU A 350 -8.80 3.57 -23.46
CA LEU A 350 -9.78 3.60 -24.54
C LEU A 350 -10.56 4.93 -24.55
N GLY A 351 -10.76 5.49 -25.75
CA GLY A 351 -11.45 6.76 -25.92
C GLY A 351 -10.61 8.00 -25.58
N SER A 352 -9.31 7.87 -25.32
CA SER A 352 -8.43 9.00 -24.99
C SER A 352 -7.90 9.79 -26.20
N ALA A 353 -7.95 9.19 -27.40
CA ALA A 353 -7.42 9.82 -28.61
C ALA A 353 -8.15 11.13 -28.94
N ILE A 354 -7.39 12.17 -29.28
CA ILE A 354 -7.92 13.51 -29.60
C ILE A 354 -8.82 13.47 -30.85
N ASP A 355 -8.39 12.73 -31.86
CA ASP A 355 -9.09 12.57 -33.14
C ASP A 355 -10.35 11.71 -32.99
N LEU A 356 -11.45 12.18 -33.59
CA LEU A 356 -12.75 11.50 -33.50
C LEU A 356 -12.79 10.22 -34.34
N GLU A 357 -12.20 10.21 -35.53
CA GLU A 357 -12.22 9.05 -36.41
C GLU A 357 -11.36 7.90 -35.84
N ALA A 358 -10.21 8.22 -35.25
CA ALA A 358 -9.40 7.26 -34.51
C ALA A 358 -10.19 6.58 -33.38
N ARG A 359 -10.99 7.34 -32.61
CA ARG A 359 -11.86 6.79 -31.55
C ARG A 359 -12.96 5.91 -32.09
N LYS A 360 -13.60 6.30 -33.20
CA LYS A 360 -14.63 5.46 -33.85
C LYS A 360 -14.05 4.11 -34.29
N LEU A 361 -12.88 4.12 -34.93
CA LEU A 361 -12.19 2.89 -35.34
C LEU A 361 -11.80 2.03 -34.14
N GLU A 362 -11.34 2.64 -33.05
CA GLU A 362 -11.07 1.94 -31.79
C GLU A 362 -12.33 1.29 -31.20
N LEU A 363 -13.44 2.02 -31.14
CA LEU A 363 -14.70 1.52 -30.64
C LEU A 363 -15.21 0.32 -31.47
N GLU A 364 -15.14 0.41 -32.80
CA GLU A 364 -15.53 -0.68 -33.70
C GLU A 364 -14.66 -1.91 -33.50
N ARG A 365 -13.34 -1.73 -33.40
CA ARG A 365 -12.37 -2.79 -33.11
C ARG A 365 -12.69 -3.50 -31.80
N ILE A 366 -12.90 -2.75 -30.71
CA ILE A 366 -13.21 -3.32 -29.40
C ILE A 366 -14.55 -4.08 -29.42
N ARG A 367 -15.59 -3.52 -30.05
CA ARG A 367 -16.89 -4.20 -30.21
C ARG A 367 -16.79 -5.48 -31.04
N ALA A 368 -15.96 -5.49 -32.08
CA ALA A 368 -15.69 -6.69 -32.87
C ALA A 368 -15.00 -7.77 -32.03
N THR A 369 -13.99 -7.39 -31.22
CA THR A 369 -13.31 -8.31 -30.29
C THR A 369 -14.26 -8.89 -29.25
N VAL A 370 -15.10 -8.07 -28.60
CA VAL A 370 -16.11 -8.54 -27.65
C VAL A 370 -17.06 -9.55 -28.30
N ALA A 371 -17.55 -9.25 -29.52
CA ALA A 371 -18.42 -10.15 -30.26
C ALA A 371 -17.73 -11.46 -30.64
N GLY A 372 -16.43 -11.43 -30.94
CA GLY A 372 -15.62 -12.62 -31.20
C GLY A 372 -15.41 -13.49 -29.96
N ILE A 373 -15.04 -12.88 -28.83
CA ILE A 373 -14.83 -13.60 -27.56
C ILE A 373 -16.10 -14.32 -27.09
N ARG A 374 -17.27 -13.70 -27.24
CA ARG A 374 -18.55 -14.32 -26.85
C ARG A 374 -18.97 -15.51 -27.73
N LYS A 375 -18.32 -15.70 -28.89
CA LYS A 375 -18.53 -16.87 -29.77
C LYS A 375 -17.57 -18.02 -29.46
N LEU A 376 -16.63 -17.83 -28.53
CA LEU A 376 -15.71 -18.88 -28.13
C LEU A 376 -16.44 -20.02 -27.39
N PRO A 377 -15.86 -21.24 -27.36
CA PRO A 377 -16.42 -22.37 -26.61
C PRO A 377 -16.74 -22.05 -25.14
N GLN A 378 -17.70 -22.74 -24.54
CA GLN A 378 -18.20 -22.48 -23.18
C GLN A 378 -17.18 -22.67 -22.05
N ASN A 379 -16.09 -23.41 -22.30
CA ASN A 379 -15.02 -23.59 -21.32
C ASN A 379 -14.08 -22.37 -21.22
N ILE A 380 -14.19 -21.41 -22.14
CA ILE A 380 -13.43 -20.16 -22.12
C ILE A 380 -14.31 -19.06 -21.53
N SER A 381 -13.75 -18.21 -20.66
CA SER A 381 -14.50 -17.05 -20.16
C SER A 381 -14.92 -16.12 -21.30
N HIS A 382 -16.18 -15.70 -21.25
CA HIS A 382 -16.75 -14.71 -22.18
C HIS A 382 -16.76 -13.30 -21.59
N LEU A 383 -16.22 -13.12 -20.38
CA LEU A 383 -16.21 -11.83 -19.70
C LEU A 383 -15.05 -10.99 -20.21
N THR A 384 -15.36 -9.74 -20.57
CA THR A 384 -14.39 -8.78 -21.08
C THR A 384 -14.34 -7.54 -20.21
N THR A 385 -13.15 -7.01 -20.01
CA THR A 385 -12.89 -5.73 -19.33
C THR A 385 -11.99 -4.86 -20.19
N ALA A 386 -12.02 -3.56 -19.96
CA ALA A 386 -11.04 -2.62 -20.50
C ALA A 386 -11.05 -1.36 -19.65
N GLU A 387 -9.91 -0.65 -19.61
CA GLU A 387 -9.83 0.66 -19.01
C GLU A 387 -10.27 1.72 -20.03
N VAL A 388 -11.31 2.46 -19.65
CA VAL A 388 -12.00 3.43 -20.51
C VAL A 388 -11.82 4.81 -19.90
N ASP A 389 -11.19 5.72 -20.64
CA ASP A 389 -10.97 7.10 -20.21
C ASP A 389 -11.98 8.06 -20.84
N GLY A 390 -12.49 7.73 -22.03
CA GLY A 390 -13.44 8.55 -22.80
C GLY A 390 -14.62 7.75 -23.33
N GLU A 391 -15.70 8.46 -23.71
CA GLU A 391 -16.85 7.87 -24.41
C GLU A 391 -17.52 6.67 -23.67
N HIS A 392 -17.47 6.64 -22.35
CA HIS A 392 -17.99 5.59 -21.47
C HIS A 392 -19.36 5.01 -21.89
N ARG A 393 -20.31 5.89 -22.28
CA ARG A 393 -21.65 5.47 -22.75
C ARG A 393 -21.60 4.57 -23.99
N LEU A 394 -20.67 4.81 -24.91
CA LEU A 394 -20.52 4.02 -26.13
C LEU A 394 -20.00 2.60 -25.85
N PHE A 395 -19.12 2.45 -24.85
CA PHE A 395 -18.61 1.14 -24.40
C PHE A 395 -19.61 0.38 -23.51
N ALA A 396 -20.56 1.09 -22.89
CA ALA A 396 -21.62 0.51 -22.06
C ALA A 396 -22.88 0.09 -22.83
N ARG A 397 -23.10 0.66 -24.02
CA ARG A 397 -24.31 0.46 -24.84
C ARG A 397 -24.23 -0.83 -25.68
N ASP A 398 -25.40 -1.42 -25.93
CA ASP A 398 -25.64 -2.52 -26.87
C ASP A 398 -25.21 -3.94 -26.40
N HIS A 399 -25.62 -4.96 -27.15
CA HIS A 399 -25.23 -6.36 -26.94
C HIS A 399 -23.75 -6.63 -27.21
N LYS A 400 -22.94 -5.63 -27.60
CA LYS A 400 -21.48 -5.73 -27.76
C LYS A 400 -20.70 -4.94 -26.70
N ARG A 401 -21.35 -4.58 -25.59
CA ARG A 401 -20.73 -3.87 -24.46
C ARG A 401 -19.64 -4.67 -23.75
N LEU A 402 -18.76 -3.98 -23.04
CA LEU A 402 -17.87 -4.62 -22.06
C LEU A 402 -18.69 -5.26 -20.93
N SER A 403 -18.25 -6.41 -20.41
CA SER A 403 -18.90 -7.06 -19.27
C SER A 403 -18.75 -6.23 -17.99
N ILE A 404 -17.56 -5.64 -17.82
CA ILE A 404 -17.23 -4.71 -16.74
C ILE A 404 -16.31 -3.62 -17.31
N MET A 405 -16.50 -2.37 -16.89
CA MET A 405 -15.60 -1.27 -17.25
C MET A 405 -14.61 -1.00 -16.12
N ALA A 406 -13.33 -0.93 -16.46
CA ALA A 406 -12.30 -0.52 -15.52
C ALA A 406 -12.05 0.99 -15.62
N ILE A 407 -11.84 1.64 -14.48
CA ILE A 407 -11.53 3.07 -14.37
C ILE A 407 -10.31 3.24 -13.48
N SER A 408 -9.36 4.06 -13.90
CA SER A 408 -8.18 4.41 -13.09
C SER A 408 -8.24 5.89 -12.68
N PRO A 409 -8.69 6.22 -11.47
CA PRO A 409 -8.62 7.59 -10.99
C PRO A 409 -7.16 7.99 -10.72
N ASN A 410 -6.80 9.23 -11.03
CA ASN A 410 -5.51 9.81 -10.64
C ASN A 410 -5.54 10.22 -9.16
N ALA A 411 -5.74 9.26 -8.25
CA ALA A 411 -6.12 9.52 -6.86
C ALA A 411 -4.94 9.68 -5.88
N TRP A 412 -3.69 9.64 -6.36
CA TRP A 412 -2.50 9.76 -5.53
C TRP A 412 -1.53 10.79 -6.11
N GLY A 413 -1.00 11.67 -5.26
CA GLY A 413 0.02 12.65 -5.64
C GLY A 413 -0.41 13.67 -6.70
N SER A 414 -1.72 13.87 -6.90
CA SER A 414 -2.27 14.65 -8.01
C SER A 414 -3.12 15.84 -7.56
N ALA A 415 -3.59 16.63 -8.53
CA ALA A 415 -4.56 17.70 -8.31
C ALA A 415 -5.96 17.22 -7.93
N GLN A 416 -6.27 15.93 -8.10
CA GLN A 416 -7.59 15.36 -7.83
C GLN A 416 -7.74 15.05 -6.34
N GLU A 417 -8.53 15.85 -5.64
CA GLU A 417 -8.81 15.66 -4.21
C GLU A 417 -9.70 14.43 -3.96
N PRO A 418 -9.73 13.84 -2.74
CA PRO A 418 -10.59 12.69 -2.42
C PRO A 418 -12.08 12.90 -2.77
N THR A 419 -12.61 14.10 -2.54
CA THR A 419 -13.99 14.45 -2.92
C THR A 419 -14.17 14.44 -4.44
N ASP A 420 -13.18 14.94 -5.19
CA ASP A 420 -13.19 14.90 -6.66
C ASP A 420 -13.05 13.49 -7.19
N THR A 421 -12.21 12.64 -6.57
CA THR A 421 -12.08 11.21 -6.89
C THR A 421 -13.41 10.48 -6.73
N TYR A 422 -14.12 10.67 -5.62
CA TYR A 422 -15.45 10.08 -5.44
C TYR A 422 -16.45 10.55 -6.50
N ASN A 423 -16.51 11.86 -6.76
CA ASN A 423 -17.42 12.42 -7.76
C ASN A 423 -17.08 11.91 -9.16
N PHE A 424 -15.80 11.85 -9.51
CA PHE A 424 -15.27 11.28 -10.75
C PHE A 424 -15.73 9.83 -10.94
N LEU A 425 -15.55 8.98 -9.94
CA LEU A 425 -15.94 7.57 -10.00
C LEU A 425 -17.46 7.42 -10.12
N LYS A 426 -18.22 8.11 -9.27
CA LYS A 426 -19.70 8.10 -9.24
C LYS A 426 -20.28 8.54 -10.59
N GLN A 427 -19.75 9.62 -11.17
CA GLN A 427 -20.22 10.19 -12.42
C GLN A 427 -20.18 9.19 -13.58
N ARG A 428 -19.12 8.40 -13.70
CA ARG A 428 -18.98 7.40 -14.79
C ARG A 428 -20.06 6.34 -14.71
N ARG A 429 -20.29 5.81 -13.51
CA ARG A 429 -21.37 4.86 -13.24
C ARG A 429 -22.73 5.46 -13.56
N ASP A 430 -22.99 6.68 -13.10
CA ASP A 430 -24.26 7.37 -13.31
C ASP A 430 -24.51 7.68 -14.81
N LEU A 431 -23.47 8.01 -15.61
CA LEU A 431 -23.61 8.29 -17.05
C LEU A 431 -24.14 7.09 -17.84
N THR A 432 -23.74 5.89 -17.46
CA THR A 432 -24.10 4.68 -18.21
C THR A 432 -25.36 4.04 -17.68
N ALA A 433 -25.95 4.55 -16.59
CA ALA A 433 -27.10 3.92 -15.93
C ALA A 433 -28.33 3.80 -16.85
N LEU A 434 -28.53 4.74 -17.80
CA LEU A 434 -29.61 4.65 -18.78
C LEU A 434 -29.37 3.56 -19.83
N ASP A 435 -28.14 3.43 -20.31
CA ASP A 435 -27.77 2.49 -21.38
C ASP A 435 -27.46 1.08 -20.84
N ASN A 436 -27.06 0.99 -19.57
CA ASN A 436 -26.70 -0.22 -18.84
C ASN A 436 -27.04 -0.04 -17.34
N GLN A 437 -28.31 -0.27 -16.99
CA GLN A 437 -28.75 -0.26 -15.60
C GLN A 437 -27.93 -1.24 -14.77
N GLU A 438 -27.46 -0.78 -13.60
CA GLU A 438 -26.58 -1.57 -12.73
C GLU A 438 -25.33 -2.10 -13.46
N GLY A 439 -24.77 -1.31 -14.39
CA GLY A 439 -23.50 -1.64 -15.04
C GLY A 439 -22.40 -1.91 -14.01
N LEU A 440 -21.53 -2.88 -14.32
CA LEU A 440 -20.41 -3.22 -13.46
C LEU A 440 -19.23 -2.30 -13.75
N TYR A 441 -18.64 -1.79 -12.67
CA TYR A 441 -17.46 -0.95 -12.67
C TYR A 441 -16.42 -1.51 -11.71
N PHE A 442 -15.18 -1.41 -12.12
CA PHE A 442 -13.99 -1.84 -11.39
C PHE A 442 -12.97 -0.69 -11.35
N ALA A 443 -12.32 -0.45 -10.22
CA ALA A 443 -11.38 0.66 -10.05
C ALA A 443 -9.94 0.16 -9.92
N TRP A 444 -9.01 0.63 -10.77
CA TRP A 444 -7.57 0.42 -10.59
C TRP A 444 -6.98 1.55 -9.74
N LEU A 445 -6.47 1.19 -8.56
CA LEU A 445 -5.90 2.11 -7.60
C LEU A 445 -4.37 1.99 -7.57
N PRO A 446 -3.63 3.10 -7.52
CA PRO A 446 -2.18 3.06 -7.48
C PRO A 446 -1.69 2.53 -6.12
N ALA A 447 -0.89 1.47 -6.15
CA ALA A 447 -0.17 0.94 -5.01
C ALA A 447 1.33 1.24 -5.04
N THR A 448 1.87 1.58 -6.20
CA THR A 448 3.20 2.15 -6.32
C THR A 448 3.11 3.59 -6.82
N ALA A 449 4.12 4.39 -6.50
CA ALA A 449 4.22 5.72 -7.07
C ALA A 449 4.49 5.58 -8.58
N PRO A 450 3.82 6.35 -9.45
CA PRO A 450 4.10 6.29 -10.88
C PRO A 450 5.57 6.60 -11.17
N LEU A 451 6.19 5.82 -12.05
CA LEU A 451 7.60 6.01 -12.43
C LEU A 451 7.86 7.43 -12.95
N SER A 452 6.87 8.03 -13.63
CA SER A 452 6.91 9.43 -14.10
C SER A 452 7.18 10.44 -12.98
N VAL A 453 6.66 10.20 -11.77
CA VAL A 453 6.89 11.06 -10.60
C VAL A 453 8.33 10.91 -10.11
N GLN A 454 8.84 9.68 -10.02
CA GLN A 454 10.23 9.42 -9.64
C GLN A 454 11.20 10.07 -10.64
N THR A 455 10.97 9.88 -11.94
CA THR A 455 11.75 10.51 -13.01
C THR A 455 11.64 12.04 -12.97
N SER A 456 10.50 12.61 -12.57
CA SER A 456 10.35 14.07 -12.39
C SER A 456 11.16 14.63 -11.23
N ILE A 457 11.54 13.80 -10.25
CA ILE A 457 12.33 14.21 -9.09
C ILE A 457 13.83 14.05 -9.38
N TRP A 458 14.27 12.87 -9.82
CA TRP A 458 15.70 12.53 -9.99
C TRP A 458 16.17 12.41 -11.43
N GLY A 459 15.28 12.45 -12.43
CA GLY A 459 15.66 12.21 -13.82
C GLY A 459 16.14 10.78 -14.03
N GLN A 460 17.31 10.66 -14.66
CA GLN A 460 18.02 9.38 -14.82
C GLN A 460 18.96 9.07 -13.63
N ASP A 461 19.07 9.97 -12.65
CA ASP A 461 19.90 9.71 -11.47
C ASP A 461 19.26 8.63 -10.60
N GLN A 462 20.09 7.81 -9.97
CA GLN A 462 19.62 6.83 -9.00
C GLN A 462 19.02 7.56 -7.79
N PRO A 463 17.76 7.29 -7.40
CA PRO A 463 17.19 7.88 -6.20
C PRO A 463 18.02 7.51 -4.97
N PRO A 464 18.10 8.38 -3.97
CA PRO A 464 18.74 8.06 -2.72
C PRO A 464 18.07 6.86 -2.04
N SER A 465 18.85 6.11 -1.24
CA SER A 465 18.35 4.94 -0.49
C SER A 465 17.25 5.29 0.53
N TRP A 466 17.21 6.54 1.00
CA TRP A 466 16.32 6.99 2.08
C TRP A 466 15.03 7.66 1.59
N GLY A 467 14.89 7.99 0.30
CA GLY A 467 13.81 8.88 -0.16
C GLY A 467 13.33 8.52 -1.55
N ARG A 468 12.24 7.75 -1.62
CA ARG A 468 11.49 7.48 -2.85
C ARG A 468 10.04 7.93 -2.66
N PRO A 469 9.34 8.38 -3.71
CA PRO A 469 7.90 8.63 -3.64
C PRO A 469 7.20 7.30 -3.39
N ARG A 470 6.29 7.27 -2.42
CA ARG A 470 5.57 6.04 -2.04
C ARG A 470 4.12 6.34 -1.67
N VAL A 471 3.23 5.43 -2.04
CA VAL A 471 1.83 5.42 -1.59
C VAL A 471 1.77 4.94 -0.15
N GLN A 472 1.06 5.65 0.71
CA GLN A 472 0.88 5.26 2.12
C GLN A 472 -0.31 4.32 2.30
N PRO A 473 -0.27 3.42 3.30
CA PRO A 473 -1.41 2.57 3.67
C PRO A 473 -2.74 3.33 3.78
N GLU A 474 -2.73 4.51 4.40
CA GLU A 474 -3.93 5.30 4.60
C GLU A 474 -4.48 5.91 3.31
N GLN A 475 -3.61 6.30 2.38
CA GLN A 475 -4.04 6.80 1.08
C GLN A 475 -4.70 5.69 0.27
N LEU A 476 -4.15 4.48 0.32
CA LEU A 476 -4.72 3.32 -0.35
C LEU A 476 -6.07 2.92 0.24
N ARG A 477 -6.20 2.91 1.57
CA ARG A 477 -7.47 2.68 2.26
C ARG A 477 -8.53 3.71 1.86
N LEU A 478 -8.18 4.99 1.87
CA LEU A 478 -9.11 6.05 1.46
C LEU A 478 -9.60 5.81 0.03
N ASN A 479 -8.68 5.60 -0.91
CA ASN A 479 -9.03 5.37 -2.32
C ASN A 479 -9.93 4.14 -2.52
N THR A 480 -9.70 3.07 -1.75
CA THR A 480 -10.52 1.85 -1.78
C THR A 480 -11.94 2.13 -1.29
N TYR A 481 -12.08 2.81 -0.15
CA TYR A 481 -13.38 3.18 0.40
C TYR A 481 -14.14 4.17 -0.51
N LEU A 482 -13.44 5.11 -1.16
CA LEU A 482 -14.05 6.03 -2.12
C LEU A 482 -14.64 5.28 -3.33
N ALA A 483 -13.93 4.27 -3.84
CA ALA A 483 -14.42 3.43 -4.94
C ALA A 483 -15.64 2.59 -4.54
N LEU A 484 -15.58 1.92 -3.37
CA LEU A 484 -16.71 1.17 -2.84
C LEU A 484 -17.93 2.08 -2.56
N ALA A 485 -17.72 3.25 -1.98
CA ALA A 485 -18.76 4.26 -1.75
C ALA A 485 -19.38 4.80 -3.06
N ALA A 486 -18.60 4.86 -4.14
CA ALA A 486 -19.09 5.18 -5.48
C ALA A 486 -19.85 4.02 -6.15
N GLY A 487 -19.88 2.83 -5.53
CA GLY A 487 -20.59 1.64 -6.00
C GLY A 487 -19.81 0.80 -6.99
N TYR A 488 -18.48 0.86 -6.94
CA TYR A 488 -17.63 -0.01 -7.75
C TYR A 488 -17.61 -1.41 -7.12
N ARG A 489 -17.91 -2.42 -7.93
CA ARG A 489 -18.04 -3.83 -7.51
C ARG A 489 -16.80 -4.64 -7.91
N GLY A 490 -15.66 -3.97 -7.82
CA GLY A 490 -14.36 -4.53 -8.15
C GLY A 490 -13.26 -3.51 -7.85
N ILE A 491 -12.22 -3.97 -7.17
CA ILE A 491 -11.06 -3.18 -6.76
C ILE A 491 -9.80 -3.85 -7.30
N GLY A 492 -8.97 -3.05 -7.95
CA GLY A 492 -7.68 -3.42 -8.50
C GLY A 492 -6.57 -2.61 -7.87
N TYR A 493 -5.42 -3.23 -7.63
CA TYR A 493 -4.23 -2.54 -7.16
C TYR A 493 -3.11 -2.63 -8.20
N ARG A 494 -2.53 -1.48 -8.56
CA ARG A 494 -1.37 -1.38 -9.47
C ARG A 494 -0.08 -1.22 -8.67
N GLY A 495 0.65 -2.31 -8.52
CA GLY A 495 1.95 -2.38 -7.86
C GLY A 495 3.09 -2.68 -8.84
N ASP A 496 4.24 -3.00 -8.26
CA ASP A 496 5.44 -3.43 -8.97
C ASP A 496 6.13 -4.55 -8.16
N ALA A 497 7.31 -4.99 -8.61
CA ALA A 497 8.13 -5.99 -7.93
C ALA A 497 8.43 -5.61 -6.46
N GLY A 498 8.52 -4.31 -6.17
CA GLY A 498 8.81 -3.75 -4.86
C GLY A 498 7.71 -4.01 -3.83
N LEU A 499 6.49 -4.34 -4.26
CA LEU A 499 5.35 -4.58 -3.37
C LEU A 499 5.58 -5.76 -2.41
N THR A 500 6.26 -6.82 -2.87
CA THR A 500 6.59 -8.02 -2.07
C THR A 500 7.98 -7.96 -1.44
N THR A 501 8.62 -6.80 -1.45
CA THR A 501 9.88 -6.55 -0.74
C THR A 501 9.63 -5.89 0.62
N ASP A 502 10.67 -5.74 1.44
CA ASP A 502 10.61 -5.03 2.73
C ASP A 502 10.06 -3.61 2.58
N GLU A 503 10.39 -2.93 1.46
CA GLU A 503 9.90 -1.59 1.16
C GLU A 503 8.36 -1.60 1.04
N GLY A 504 7.79 -2.52 0.26
CA GLY A 504 6.35 -2.60 -0.02
C GLY A 504 5.50 -3.24 1.08
N ARG A 505 6.14 -3.87 2.08
CA ARG A 505 5.49 -4.72 3.08
C ARG A 505 4.34 -4.03 3.83
N ALA A 506 4.52 -2.78 4.26
CA ALA A 506 3.46 -2.05 4.99
C ALA A 506 2.20 -1.86 4.13
N LEU A 507 2.37 -1.66 2.83
CA LEU A 507 1.26 -1.47 1.90
C LEU A 507 0.59 -2.79 1.55
N LEU A 508 1.37 -3.86 1.37
CA LEU A 508 0.85 -5.20 1.13
C LEU A 508 -0.01 -5.70 2.31
N ILE A 509 0.42 -5.43 3.55
CA ILE A 509 -0.39 -5.68 4.75
C ILE A 509 -1.71 -4.89 4.70
N GLU A 510 -1.67 -3.65 4.22
CA GLU A 510 -2.87 -2.82 4.12
C GLU A 510 -3.88 -3.38 3.12
N MET A 511 -3.40 -3.86 1.97
CA MET A 511 -4.24 -4.53 0.99
C MET A 511 -4.89 -5.79 1.58
N ALA A 512 -4.17 -6.55 2.39
CA ALA A 512 -4.72 -7.73 3.05
C ALA A 512 -5.88 -7.36 3.99
N PHE A 513 -5.76 -6.25 4.74
CA PHE A 513 -6.88 -5.77 5.56
C PHE A 513 -8.05 -5.32 4.72
N LEU A 514 -7.81 -4.60 3.62
CA LEU A 514 -8.88 -4.15 2.72
C LEU A 514 -9.58 -5.31 2.03
N ASN A 515 -8.84 -6.33 1.60
CA ASN A 515 -9.40 -7.54 1.00
C ASN A 515 -10.22 -8.32 2.03
N GLU A 516 -9.73 -8.49 3.26
CA GLU A 516 -10.49 -9.13 4.33
C GLU A 516 -11.77 -8.33 4.71
N GLU A 517 -11.69 -7.00 4.77
CA GLU A 517 -12.86 -6.13 4.99
C GLU A 517 -13.91 -6.28 3.87
N ILE A 518 -13.45 -6.43 2.62
CA ILE A 518 -14.30 -6.71 1.46
C ILE A 518 -14.92 -8.10 1.57
N ASP A 519 -14.14 -9.13 1.89
CA ASP A 519 -14.59 -10.53 1.98
C ASP A 519 -15.65 -10.71 3.06
N LEU A 520 -15.45 -10.10 4.23
CA LEU A 520 -16.43 -10.11 5.34
C LEU A 520 -17.78 -9.51 4.95
N CYS A 521 -17.79 -8.58 3.99
CA CYS A 521 -18.97 -7.86 3.54
C CYS A 521 -19.34 -8.14 2.08
N GLU A 522 -18.76 -9.19 1.47
CA GLU A 522 -18.75 -9.39 0.02
C GLU A 522 -20.17 -9.40 -0.57
N SER A 523 -21.08 -10.17 0.04
CA SER A 523 -22.46 -10.25 -0.44
C SER A 523 -23.18 -8.90 -0.39
N ILE A 524 -22.92 -8.04 0.59
CA ILE A 524 -23.53 -6.70 0.66
C ILE A 524 -22.94 -5.81 -0.43
N LEU A 525 -21.61 -5.79 -0.57
CA LEU A 525 -20.90 -4.94 -1.53
C LEU A 525 -21.19 -5.35 -2.98
N ALA A 526 -21.19 -6.64 -3.29
CA ALA A 526 -21.48 -7.18 -4.63
C ALA A 526 -22.93 -6.92 -5.08
N ASN A 527 -23.87 -6.81 -4.12
CA ASN A 527 -25.28 -6.48 -4.38
C ASN A 527 -25.61 -4.99 -4.22
N GLY A 528 -24.62 -4.13 -3.98
CA GLY A 528 -24.83 -2.68 -3.87
C GLY A 528 -25.34 -2.11 -5.19
N LYS A 529 -26.66 -1.90 -5.29
CA LYS A 529 -27.36 -1.44 -6.49
C LYS A 529 -27.91 -0.02 -6.34
N GLY A 530 -28.03 0.66 -7.46
CA GLY A 530 -28.66 1.97 -7.55
C GLY A 530 -27.88 3.11 -6.87
N VAL A 531 -28.62 4.13 -6.43
CA VAL A 531 -28.04 5.31 -5.78
C VAL A 531 -27.66 4.97 -4.34
N ILE A 532 -26.37 5.00 -4.05
CA ILE A 532 -25.84 4.83 -2.69
C ILE A 532 -25.99 6.18 -1.96
N PRO A 533 -26.84 6.28 -0.93
CA PRO A 533 -26.99 7.50 -0.15
C PRO A 533 -25.69 7.85 0.58
N LEU A 534 -25.34 9.13 0.54
CA LEU A 534 -24.21 9.69 1.27
C LEU A 534 -24.72 10.51 2.45
N TYR A 535 -24.64 9.95 3.65
CA TYR A 535 -25.09 10.58 4.88
C TYR A 535 -24.06 11.59 5.40
N ASN A 536 -24.60 12.69 5.94
CA ASN A 536 -23.81 13.68 6.66
C ASN A 536 -23.42 13.15 8.04
N THR A 537 -22.20 13.47 8.45
CA THR A 537 -21.73 13.27 9.81
C THR A 537 -21.65 14.63 10.53
N TYR A 538 -21.56 14.61 11.84
CA TYR A 538 -21.57 15.79 12.69
C TYR A 538 -20.55 15.61 13.81
N ASP A 539 -19.91 16.73 14.20
CA ASP A 539 -19.10 16.77 15.42
C ASP A 539 -19.97 16.44 16.66
N PRO A 540 -19.36 16.09 17.81
CA PRO A 540 -20.11 15.87 19.04
C PRO A 540 -20.95 17.08 19.43
N ASP A 541 -22.15 16.83 19.95
CA ASP A 541 -23.03 17.88 20.43
C ASP A 541 -22.27 18.71 21.50
N PRO A 542 -22.36 20.05 21.46
CA PRO A 542 -21.71 20.88 22.48
C PRO A 542 -22.25 20.48 23.86
N PRO A 543 -21.39 20.45 24.89
CA PRO A 543 -21.84 20.14 26.24
C PRO A 543 -22.97 21.12 26.64
N VAL A 544 -24.08 20.57 27.12
CA VAL A 544 -25.21 21.37 27.63
C VAL A 544 -24.77 22.01 28.94
N LEU A 545 -24.10 23.16 28.86
CA LEU A 545 -23.78 23.95 30.04
C LEU A 545 -25.03 24.76 30.42
N PRO A 546 -25.65 24.54 31.60
CA PRO A 546 -26.60 25.51 32.12
C PRO A 546 -25.86 26.83 32.36
N PRO A 547 -26.41 27.99 31.95
CA PRO A 547 -25.77 29.27 32.24
C PRO A 547 -25.57 29.42 33.75
N LEU A 548 -24.36 29.79 34.18
CA LEU A 548 -24.07 30.12 35.58
C LEU A 548 -25.08 31.17 36.09
N GLY A 549 -25.96 30.77 37.02
CA GLY A 549 -26.96 31.63 37.66
C GLY A 549 -28.36 31.65 37.05
N SER A 550 -28.75 30.67 36.22
CA SER A 550 -30.08 30.68 35.56
C SER A 550 -31.24 30.17 36.45
N SER A 551 -32.32 30.97 36.50
CA SER A 551 -33.59 30.72 37.20
C SER A 551 -34.43 29.61 36.53
N PRO A 552 -35.32 28.89 37.25
CA PRO A 552 -36.13 27.77 36.71
C PRO A 552 -37.07 28.12 35.54
N THR A 553 -37.18 29.40 35.16
CA THR A 553 -38.05 29.90 34.09
C THR A 553 -37.33 30.22 32.78
N LEU A 554 -36.02 29.97 32.65
CA LEU A 554 -35.28 30.29 31.45
C LEU A 554 -35.71 29.39 30.27
N GLN A 555 -36.29 29.99 29.22
CA GLN A 555 -36.60 29.29 27.98
C GLN A 555 -35.32 28.61 27.44
N VAL A 556 -35.45 27.33 27.05
CA VAL A 556 -34.37 26.56 26.41
C VAL A 556 -33.85 27.37 25.22
N ALA A 557 -32.59 27.80 25.31
CA ALA A 557 -31.95 28.54 24.23
C ALA A 557 -32.01 27.67 22.96
N LYS A 558 -32.59 28.21 21.88
CA LYS A 558 -32.59 27.52 20.58
C LYS A 558 -31.14 27.35 20.12
N THR A 559 -30.59 26.16 20.26
CA THR A 559 -29.25 25.82 19.76
C THR A 559 -29.30 25.85 18.24
N LYS A 560 -28.38 26.58 17.61
CA LYS A 560 -28.25 26.57 16.15
C LYS A 560 -27.92 25.15 15.70
N GLU A 561 -28.63 24.64 14.69
CA GLU A 561 -28.32 23.33 14.12
C GLU A 561 -26.84 23.25 13.73
N MET A 562 -26.19 22.18 14.17
CA MET A 562 -24.79 21.94 13.83
C MET A 562 -24.67 21.72 12.33
N ARG A 563 -23.69 22.40 11.73
CA ARG A 563 -23.37 22.15 10.33
C ARG A 563 -22.78 20.74 10.21
N PRO A 564 -23.08 20.02 9.11
CA PRO A 564 -22.38 18.77 8.80
C PRO A 564 -20.87 18.94 8.83
N HIS A 565 -20.16 17.87 9.20
CA HIS A 565 -18.72 17.82 9.05
C HIS A 565 -18.37 18.07 7.57
N PRO A 566 -17.37 18.93 7.29
CA PRO A 566 -17.07 19.35 5.92
C PRO A 566 -16.60 18.18 5.05
N SER A 567 -15.83 17.25 5.61
CA SER A 567 -15.16 16.20 4.84
C SER A 567 -15.60 14.77 5.16
N ILE A 568 -16.17 14.48 6.33
CA ILE A 568 -16.45 13.09 6.73
C ILE A 568 -17.86 12.75 6.29
N LYS A 569 -18.03 11.66 5.55
CA LYS A 569 -19.31 11.19 5.02
C LYS A 569 -19.46 9.70 5.26
N ALA A 570 -20.70 9.21 5.26
CA ALA A 570 -21.00 7.78 5.38
C ALA A 570 -21.84 7.31 4.18
N ALA A 571 -21.31 6.43 3.35
CA ALA A 571 -22.05 5.85 2.24
C ALA A 571 -22.82 4.60 2.71
N GLY A 572 -24.13 4.53 2.50
CA GLY A 572 -24.96 3.43 3.01
C GLY A 572 -25.39 2.45 1.92
N ILE A 573 -24.95 1.20 2.01
CA ILE A 573 -25.28 0.12 1.08
C ILE A 573 -26.24 -0.84 1.77
N GLY A 574 -27.51 -0.85 1.34
CA GLY A 574 -28.55 -1.71 1.91
C GLY A 574 -28.51 -3.14 1.35
N THR A 575 -28.93 -4.11 2.16
CA THR A 575 -29.20 -5.47 1.68
C THR A 575 -30.50 -5.55 0.90
N LEU A 576 -30.60 -6.56 0.02
CA LEU A 576 -31.78 -6.79 -0.81
C LEU A 576 -33.05 -7.12 0.00
N ASP A 577 -32.90 -7.71 1.19
CA ASP A 577 -33.99 -8.02 2.10
C ASP A 577 -34.33 -6.85 3.05
N HIS A 578 -33.63 -5.72 2.92
CA HIS A 578 -33.78 -4.51 3.74
C HIS A 578 -33.59 -4.72 5.25
N LYS A 579 -32.97 -5.83 5.68
CA LYS A 579 -32.69 -6.12 7.10
C LYS A 579 -31.38 -5.55 7.60
N ALA A 580 -30.45 -5.24 6.69
CA ALA A 580 -29.17 -4.65 7.05
C ALA A 580 -28.73 -3.53 6.10
N MET A 581 -27.87 -2.68 6.60
CA MET A 581 -27.20 -1.60 5.87
C MET A 581 -25.75 -1.53 6.31
N LEU A 582 -24.84 -1.57 5.34
CA LEU A 582 -23.42 -1.35 5.56
C LEU A 582 -23.10 0.13 5.33
N LEU A 583 -22.51 0.79 6.32
CA LEU A 583 -22.02 2.16 6.22
C LEU A 583 -20.50 2.16 6.02
N LEU A 584 -20.06 2.76 4.92
CA LEU A 584 -18.67 3.09 4.65
C LEU A 584 -18.43 4.52 5.12
N VAL A 585 -17.93 4.70 6.35
CA VAL A 585 -17.59 6.02 6.88
C VAL A 585 -16.18 6.36 6.43
N THR A 586 -16.00 7.51 5.79
CA THR A 586 -14.71 7.91 5.19
C THR A 586 -14.51 9.42 5.31
N ASP A 587 -13.28 9.83 5.55
CA ASP A 587 -12.88 11.24 5.59
C ASP A 587 -12.35 11.68 4.21
N PHE A 588 -13.08 12.55 3.53
CA PHE A 588 -12.79 13.05 2.18
C PHE A 588 -11.92 14.32 2.21
N ALA A 589 -11.11 14.49 3.27
CA ALA A 589 -10.32 15.69 3.50
C ALA A 589 -9.38 16.01 2.32
N GLY A 590 -9.48 17.23 1.80
CA GLY A 590 -8.56 17.74 0.76
C GLY A 590 -7.11 17.70 1.23
N GLY A 591 -6.19 17.39 0.31
CA GLY A 591 -4.76 17.25 0.57
C GLY A 591 -4.32 15.84 1.01
N ALA A 592 -5.26 14.95 1.36
CA ALA A 592 -4.92 13.57 1.75
C ALA A 592 -4.26 12.77 0.62
N GLN A 593 -4.46 13.14 -0.65
CA GLN A 593 -3.77 12.55 -1.79
C GLN A 593 -2.25 12.83 -1.80
N PHE A 594 -1.77 13.82 -1.04
CA PHE A 594 -0.34 14.10 -0.85
C PHE A 594 0.14 13.57 0.51
N GLN A 595 -0.45 14.08 1.59
CA GLN A 595 -0.18 13.65 2.95
C GLN A 595 -1.47 13.70 3.76
N PRO A 596 -2.04 12.54 4.15
CA PRO A 596 -3.18 12.48 5.05
C PRO A 596 -2.95 13.30 6.31
N SER A 597 -3.95 14.10 6.70
CA SER A 597 -3.95 14.82 7.97
C SER A 597 -4.23 13.87 9.14
N GLN A 598 -4.53 14.40 10.33
CA GLN A 598 -4.88 13.55 11.47
C GLN A 598 -6.06 12.61 11.14
N MET A 599 -7.07 13.11 10.41
CA MET A 599 -8.25 12.37 9.93
C MET A 599 -8.86 11.48 11.01
N ALA A 600 -9.01 12.02 12.21
CA ALA A 600 -9.53 11.29 13.36
C ALA A 600 -10.39 12.18 14.24
N LYS A 601 -11.48 11.63 14.76
CA LYS A 601 -12.50 12.34 15.54
C LYS A 601 -13.01 11.46 16.68
N HIS A 602 -13.30 12.08 17.82
CA HIS A 602 -14.00 11.41 18.92
C HIS A 602 -15.48 11.76 18.87
N ASN A 603 -16.33 10.80 19.22
CA ASN A 603 -17.78 10.97 19.30
C ASN A 603 -18.40 11.55 18.01
N LEU A 604 -18.01 10.97 16.86
CA LEU A 604 -18.54 11.37 15.55
C LEU A 604 -19.98 10.88 15.40
N ASN A 605 -20.91 11.80 15.13
CA ASN A 605 -22.33 11.51 15.02
C ASN A 605 -22.74 11.26 13.56
N ILE A 606 -23.53 10.20 13.32
CA ILE A 606 -24.07 9.86 12.00
C ILE A 606 -25.57 9.57 12.17
N THR A 607 -26.43 10.19 11.36
CA THR A 607 -27.88 9.94 11.42
C THR A 607 -28.34 9.25 10.14
N ILE A 608 -28.94 8.06 10.29
CA ILE A 608 -29.37 7.20 9.18
C ILE A 608 -30.84 6.77 9.30
N GLN A 609 -31.46 6.44 8.17
CA GLN A 609 -32.78 5.81 8.18
C GLN A 609 -32.63 4.31 8.42
N ALA A 610 -33.03 3.84 9.61
CA ALA A 610 -33.08 2.41 9.93
C ALA A 610 -34.21 2.11 10.96
N PRO A 611 -34.69 0.85 11.05
CA PRO A 611 -35.68 0.45 12.05
C PRO A 611 -35.17 0.57 13.49
N GLU A 612 -36.09 0.85 14.43
CA GLU A 612 -35.73 0.98 15.86
C GLU A 612 -35.15 -0.29 16.49
N SER A 613 -35.44 -1.46 15.93
CA SER A 613 -34.82 -2.72 16.35
C SER A 613 -33.38 -2.92 15.84
N ALA A 614 -32.91 -2.10 14.89
CA ALA A 614 -31.61 -2.29 14.27
C ALA A 614 -30.47 -1.92 15.23
N GLN A 615 -29.48 -2.81 15.39
CA GLN A 615 -28.25 -2.59 16.14
C GLN A 615 -27.12 -2.20 15.20
N ALA A 616 -26.10 -1.51 15.72
CA ALA A 616 -24.95 -1.06 14.95
C ALA A 616 -23.66 -1.70 15.47
N PHE A 617 -22.83 -2.21 14.57
CA PHE A 617 -21.57 -2.87 14.87
C PHE A 617 -20.47 -2.30 13.99
N GLU A 618 -19.37 -1.87 14.60
CA GLU A 618 -18.13 -1.54 13.88
C GLU A 618 -17.36 -2.83 13.58
N ILE A 619 -17.02 -3.05 12.30
CA ILE A 619 -16.42 -4.28 11.80
C ILE A 619 -14.98 -4.00 11.38
N SER A 620 -14.08 -4.90 11.75
CA SER A 620 -12.71 -4.96 11.25
C SER A 620 -12.18 -6.39 11.31
N PRO A 621 -11.06 -6.70 10.63
CA PRO A 621 -10.38 -7.99 10.79
C PRO A 621 -9.96 -8.32 12.22
N GLY A 622 -9.80 -7.30 13.08
CA GLY A 622 -9.38 -7.47 14.47
C GLY A 622 -10.53 -7.60 15.48
N ASP A 623 -11.72 -7.09 15.17
CA ASP A 623 -12.86 -7.07 16.10
C ASP A 623 -14.19 -6.76 15.40
N VAL A 624 -15.30 -7.22 16.00
CA VAL A 624 -16.66 -6.78 15.68
C VAL A 624 -17.27 -6.21 16.95
N LYS A 625 -17.34 -4.87 17.01
CA LYS A 625 -17.66 -4.13 18.23
C LYS A 625 -19.04 -3.51 18.15
N ALA A 626 -19.89 -3.81 19.12
CA ALA A 626 -21.20 -3.15 19.24
C ALA A 626 -21.04 -1.65 19.56
N ILE A 627 -21.79 -0.80 18.85
CA ILE A 627 -21.85 0.63 19.11
C ILE A 627 -23.04 0.90 20.05
N GLU A 628 -22.74 1.07 21.34
CA GLU A 628 -23.75 1.24 22.40
C GLU A 628 -24.50 2.59 22.29
N GLN A 629 -23.81 3.65 21.85
CA GLN A 629 -24.36 4.99 21.78
C GLN A 629 -25.21 5.17 20.54
N ARG A 630 -26.45 4.71 20.64
CA ARG A 630 -27.48 4.77 19.61
C ARG A 630 -28.75 5.39 20.15
N VAL A 631 -29.23 6.47 19.55
CA VAL A 631 -30.42 7.21 20.00
C VAL A 631 -31.38 7.46 18.84
N ARG A 632 -32.68 7.27 19.08
CA ARG A 632 -33.72 7.66 18.13
C ARG A 632 -33.85 9.18 18.11
N VAL A 633 -33.70 9.78 16.94
CA VAL A 633 -33.82 11.23 16.72
C VAL A 633 -34.80 11.51 15.57
N PRO A 634 -35.33 12.74 15.44
CA PRO A 634 -36.01 13.15 14.22
C PRO A 634 -35.12 12.88 13.00
N GLY A 635 -35.67 12.21 11.98
CA GLY A 635 -34.92 11.88 10.77
C GLY A 635 -34.07 10.61 10.86
N GLY A 636 -34.13 9.79 11.91
CA GLY A 636 -33.48 8.48 11.88
C GLY A 636 -32.96 7.96 13.22
N ILE A 637 -32.02 7.05 13.14
CA ILE A 637 -31.20 6.63 14.28
C ILE A 637 -29.90 7.39 14.20
N ARG A 638 -29.51 8.02 15.31
CA ARG A 638 -28.18 8.59 15.49
C ARG A 638 -27.27 7.54 16.09
N ILE A 639 -26.16 7.27 15.41
CA ILE A 639 -25.05 6.43 15.84
C ILE A 639 -23.89 7.36 16.20
N THR A 640 -23.30 7.18 17.38
CA THR A 640 -22.14 7.95 17.83
C THR A 640 -20.92 7.04 17.87
N LEU A 641 -19.96 7.29 16.98
CA LEU A 641 -18.68 6.58 16.94
C LEU A 641 -17.73 7.16 17.99
N PRO A 642 -17.29 6.38 19.00
CA PRO A 642 -16.45 6.90 20.06
C PRO A 642 -15.05 7.31 19.57
N ASP A 643 -14.47 6.56 18.64
CA ASP A 643 -13.11 6.77 18.11
C ASP A 643 -13.08 6.47 16.60
N PHE A 644 -13.13 7.52 15.79
CA PHE A 644 -13.06 7.44 14.32
C PHE A 644 -11.64 7.79 13.84
N SER A 645 -11.12 7.00 12.89
CA SER A 645 -9.87 7.25 12.14
C SER A 645 -10.18 7.53 10.66
N CYS A 646 -9.28 7.28 9.70
CA CYS A 646 -9.51 7.62 8.28
C CYS A 646 -10.82 7.04 7.71
N THR A 647 -11.14 5.81 8.10
CA THR A 647 -12.38 5.12 7.73
C THR A 647 -12.92 4.32 8.91
N SER A 648 -14.20 3.93 8.83
CA SER A 648 -14.84 2.95 9.71
C SER A 648 -15.93 2.23 8.93
N LEU A 649 -16.02 0.91 9.12
CA LEU A 649 -16.98 0.02 8.49
C LEU A 649 -18.05 -0.35 9.52
N ILE A 650 -19.31 0.05 9.29
CA ILE A 650 -20.39 -0.17 10.26
C ILE A 650 -21.52 -0.98 9.64
N LEU A 651 -21.86 -2.11 10.25
CA LEU A 651 -23.06 -2.85 9.92
C LEU A 651 -24.20 -2.42 10.84
N VAL A 652 -25.29 -1.97 10.24
CA VAL A 652 -26.55 -1.69 10.93
C VAL A 652 -27.55 -2.75 10.53
N THR A 653 -27.99 -3.60 11.47
CA THR A 653 -28.80 -4.78 11.15
C THR A 653 -29.88 -5.06 12.18
N THR A 654 -31.03 -5.55 11.71
CA THR A 654 -32.08 -6.14 12.56
C THR A 654 -31.88 -7.64 12.80
N ASP A 655 -30.96 -8.29 12.09
CA ASP A 655 -30.58 -9.68 12.32
C ASP A 655 -29.49 -9.74 13.40
N HIS A 656 -29.92 -10.01 14.63
CA HIS A 656 -29.02 -10.08 15.79
C HIS A 656 -27.96 -11.19 15.68
N GLY A 657 -28.21 -12.26 14.93
CA GLY A 657 -27.24 -13.34 14.74
C GLY A 657 -26.18 -13.03 13.67
N MET A 658 -26.33 -11.92 12.92
CA MET A 658 -25.37 -11.54 11.87
C MET A 658 -24.03 -11.12 12.46
N ALA A 659 -24.02 -10.42 13.59
CA ALA A 659 -22.80 -10.02 14.28
C ALA A 659 -22.00 -11.24 14.79
N ASP A 660 -22.70 -12.23 15.36
CA ASP A 660 -22.07 -13.48 15.82
C ASP A 660 -21.43 -14.26 14.67
N ARG A 661 -22.11 -14.35 13.52
CA ARG A 661 -21.54 -14.98 12.31
C ARG A 661 -20.29 -14.26 11.80
N LEU A 662 -20.26 -12.93 11.88
CA LEU A 662 -19.07 -12.15 11.53
C LEU A 662 -17.95 -12.34 12.54
N LEU A 663 -18.25 -12.37 13.84
CA LEU A 663 -17.30 -12.68 14.91
C LEU A 663 -16.66 -14.06 14.72
N ASP A 664 -17.47 -15.06 14.38
CA ASP A 664 -17.05 -16.42 14.08
C ASP A 664 -16.15 -16.44 12.84
N ALA A 665 -16.54 -15.73 11.77
CA ALA A 665 -15.75 -15.61 10.54
C ALA A 665 -14.35 -15.02 10.80
N ILE A 666 -14.26 -13.95 11.60
CA ILE A 666 -12.95 -13.35 11.90
C ILE A 666 -12.15 -14.13 12.95
N SER A 667 -12.76 -15.03 13.74
CA SER A 667 -12.09 -15.67 14.88
C SER A 667 -10.81 -16.42 14.51
N GLY A 668 -10.78 -17.08 13.35
CA GLY A 668 -9.62 -17.83 12.86
C GLY A 668 -8.49 -16.95 12.33
N VAL A 669 -8.81 -15.78 11.76
CA VAL A 669 -7.85 -14.85 11.15
C VAL A 669 -7.39 -13.74 12.09
N ARG A 670 -8.15 -13.47 13.15
CA ARG A 670 -7.93 -12.37 14.11
C ARG A 670 -6.52 -12.33 14.71
N PRO A 671 -5.91 -13.44 15.16
CA PRO A 671 -4.54 -13.39 15.67
C PRO A 671 -3.56 -12.92 14.59
N ARG A 672 -3.72 -13.41 13.35
CA ARG A 672 -2.87 -13.00 12.24
C ARG A 672 -3.07 -11.53 11.89
N ALA A 673 -4.32 -11.06 11.86
CA ALA A 673 -4.64 -9.66 11.59
C ALA A 673 -4.00 -8.71 12.62
N CYS A 674 -4.09 -9.02 13.92
CA CYS A 674 -3.47 -8.21 14.97
C CYS A 674 -1.93 -8.21 14.87
N GLN A 675 -1.32 -9.36 14.57
CA GLN A 675 0.12 -9.46 14.36
C GLN A 675 0.57 -8.59 13.18
N LEU A 676 -0.14 -8.65 12.05
CA LEU A 676 0.12 -7.83 10.88
C LEU A 676 -0.08 -6.34 11.18
N ALA A 677 -1.06 -5.97 12.00
CA ALA A 677 -1.29 -4.57 12.36
C ALA A 677 -0.13 -3.99 13.19
N ILE A 678 0.41 -4.78 14.12
CA ILE A 678 1.61 -4.43 14.89
C ILE A 678 2.84 -4.35 13.97
N GLU A 679 2.99 -5.29 13.03
CA GLU A 679 4.07 -5.30 12.04
C GLU A 679 4.04 -4.03 11.17
N GLN A 680 2.87 -3.69 10.61
CA GLN A 680 2.69 -2.50 9.78
C GLN A 680 3.03 -1.21 10.56
N ALA A 681 2.54 -1.09 11.81
CA ALA A 681 2.82 0.06 12.66
C ALA A 681 4.33 0.22 12.95
N ARG A 682 5.05 -0.89 13.17
CA ARG A 682 6.52 -0.88 13.36
C ARG A 682 7.26 -0.43 12.11
N ILE A 683 6.87 -0.93 10.94
CA ILE A 683 7.48 -0.53 9.66
C ILE A 683 7.26 0.97 9.43
N GLN A 684 6.04 1.46 9.62
CA GLN A 684 5.72 2.87 9.48
C GLN A 684 6.50 3.73 10.48
N LEU A 685 6.60 3.33 11.75
CA LEU A 685 7.37 4.04 12.77
C LEU A 685 8.83 4.20 12.33
N LYS A 686 9.48 3.11 11.90
CA LYS A 686 10.87 3.13 11.43
C LYS A 686 11.06 4.11 10.27
N MET A 687 10.19 4.06 9.26
CA MET A 687 10.31 4.93 8.10
C MET A 687 10.10 6.42 8.43
N VAL A 688 9.14 6.71 9.31
CA VAL A 688 8.86 8.09 9.75
C VAL A 688 9.99 8.61 10.63
N GLU A 689 10.55 7.77 11.50
CA GLU A 689 11.72 8.09 12.32
C GLU A 689 12.94 8.40 11.44
N GLU A 690 13.25 7.57 10.44
CA GLU A 690 14.36 7.81 9.50
C GLU A 690 14.22 9.15 8.75
N THR A 691 13.02 9.43 8.22
CA THR A 691 12.75 10.69 7.50
C THR A 691 12.82 11.89 8.45
N THR A 692 12.22 11.78 9.64
CA THR A 692 12.23 12.83 10.67
C THR A 692 13.64 13.15 11.13
N ASN A 693 14.45 12.12 11.43
CA ASN A 693 15.83 12.31 11.89
C ASN A 693 16.67 13.03 10.84
N ARG A 694 16.46 12.73 9.56
CA ARG A 694 17.12 13.43 8.45
C ARG A 694 16.69 14.89 8.35
N LEU A 695 15.39 15.17 8.39
CA LEU A 695 14.87 16.55 8.40
C LEU A 695 15.44 17.35 9.56
N VAL A 696 15.49 16.77 10.77
CA VAL A 696 16.06 17.42 11.96
C VAL A 696 17.57 17.64 11.79
N ALA A 697 18.31 16.66 11.27
CA ALA A 697 19.75 16.79 11.00
C ALA A 697 20.06 17.89 9.97
N ASP A 698 19.19 18.08 8.98
CA ASP A 698 19.29 19.12 7.96
C ASP A 698 18.79 20.50 8.45
N GLY A 699 18.34 20.60 9.72
CA GLY A 699 17.90 21.86 10.34
C GLY A 699 16.43 22.22 10.09
N HIS A 700 15.61 21.25 9.67
CA HIS A 700 14.19 21.42 9.37
C HIS A 700 13.26 20.88 10.46
N SER A 701 13.53 21.21 11.73
CA SER A 701 12.65 20.88 12.87
C SER A 701 11.32 21.64 12.84
N LEU A 702 10.27 21.11 13.46
CA LEU A 702 8.97 21.74 13.66
C LEU A 702 9.08 23.00 14.51
N TYR A 703 9.90 22.95 15.55
CA TYR A 703 10.24 24.15 16.33
C TYR A 703 11.31 24.96 15.59
N ASP A 704 10.99 26.20 15.23
CA ASP A 704 11.94 27.19 14.72
C ASP A 704 11.94 28.42 15.66
N PRO A 705 13.03 28.69 16.40
CA PRO A 705 13.10 29.83 17.31
C PRO A 705 13.00 31.19 16.59
N ASN A 706 13.19 31.22 15.26
CA ASN A 706 13.09 32.43 14.45
C ASN A 706 11.68 32.65 13.89
N ASP A 707 10.75 31.71 14.06
CA ASP A 707 9.37 31.91 13.61
C ASP A 707 8.70 32.99 14.51
N PRO A 708 8.29 34.14 13.95
CA PRO A 708 7.68 35.22 14.74
C PRO A 708 6.34 34.83 15.38
N LYS A 709 5.72 33.71 14.96
CA LYS A 709 4.48 33.18 15.55
C LYS A 709 4.72 32.34 16.81
N ILE A 710 5.96 31.91 17.05
CA ILE A 710 6.31 31.08 18.21
C ILE A 710 6.70 31.99 19.39
N PRO A 711 6.05 31.87 20.56
CA PRO A 711 6.44 32.63 21.74
C PRO A 711 7.90 32.37 22.11
N ARG A 712 8.65 33.44 22.42
CA ARG A 712 10.03 33.28 22.90
C ARG A 712 10.04 32.47 24.19
N LEU A 713 10.85 31.43 24.22
CA LEU A 713 11.06 30.61 25.41
C LEU A 713 11.67 31.45 26.54
N ALA A 714 11.30 31.11 27.78
CA ALA A 714 11.94 31.66 28.96
C ALA A 714 13.44 31.27 28.98
N VAL A 715 14.27 32.13 29.57
CA VAL A 715 15.72 31.89 29.68
C VAL A 715 15.97 30.56 30.40
N GLY A 716 16.62 29.61 29.72
CA GLY A 716 16.92 28.28 30.25
C GLY A 716 15.88 27.19 29.95
N ALA A 717 14.73 27.51 29.34
CA ALA A 717 13.76 26.51 28.92
C ALA A 717 14.25 25.75 27.66
N ARG A 718 14.08 24.42 27.64
CA ARG A 718 14.36 23.60 26.45
C ARG A 718 13.27 23.81 25.41
N PRO A 719 13.61 23.84 24.10
CA PRO A 719 12.60 23.91 23.06
C PRO A 719 11.69 22.67 23.08
N PRO A 720 10.39 22.82 22.77
CA PRO A 720 9.51 21.68 22.59
C PRO A 720 10.06 20.80 21.46
N ASN A 721 10.19 19.51 21.73
CA ASN A 721 10.55 18.50 20.74
C ASN A 721 9.30 17.64 20.49
N GLU A 722 8.38 18.16 19.67
CA GLU A 722 7.13 17.47 19.37
C GLU A 722 7.38 16.20 18.53
N GLU A 723 8.41 16.22 17.69
CA GLU A 723 8.86 15.08 16.90
C GLU A 723 9.21 13.87 17.78
N GLU A 724 10.11 14.07 18.75
CA GLU A 724 10.52 12.99 19.67
C GLU A 724 9.36 12.53 20.55
N LYS A 725 8.47 13.45 20.98
CA LYS A 725 7.28 13.08 21.76
C LYS A 725 6.33 12.19 20.97
N LEU A 726 6.01 12.55 19.73
CA LEU A 726 5.08 11.80 18.89
C LEU A 726 5.67 10.44 18.48
N LEU A 727 6.97 10.36 18.18
CA LEU A 727 7.64 9.09 17.91
C LEU A 727 7.61 8.15 19.12
N LYS A 728 7.93 8.66 20.32
CA LYS A 728 7.85 7.87 21.57
C LYS A 728 6.43 7.45 21.92
N LEU A 729 5.45 8.30 21.66
CA LEU A 729 4.05 7.97 21.88
C LEU A 729 3.61 6.81 20.96
N ALA A 730 3.95 6.87 19.67
CA ALA A 730 3.68 5.79 18.72
C ALA A 730 4.37 4.48 19.12
N ASP A 731 5.65 4.52 19.50
CA ASP A 731 6.40 3.36 20.01
C ASP A 731 5.74 2.76 21.27
N SER A 732 5.27 3.60 22.20
CA SER A 732 4.56 3.13 23.40
C SER A 732 3.25 2.41 23.06
N MET A 733 2.46 2.93 22.11
CA MET A 733 1.22 2.30 21.63
C MET A 733 1.50 0.94 20.99
N ILE A 734 2.57 0.84 20.20
CA ILE A 734 3.00 -0.42 19.57
C ILE A 734 3.42 -1.45 20.62
N LYS A 735 4.12 -1.03 21.68
CA LYS A 735 4.48 -1.90 22.81
C LYS A 735 3.25 -2.38 23.56
N THR A 736 2.32 -1.49 23.88
CA THR A 736 1.04 -1.87 24.50
C THR A 736 0.23 -2.81 23.61
N ALA A 737 0.20 -2.60 22.29
CA ALA A 737 -0.45 -3.52 21.36
C ALA A 737 0.18 -4.92 21.39
N GLN A 738 1.52 -5.00 21.47
CA GLN A 738 2.25 -6.27 21.61
C GLN A 738 1.92 -6.97 22.94
N GLU A 739 1.89 -6.24 24.05
CA GLU A 739 1.53 -6.79 25.36
C GLU A 739 0.09 -7.34 25.37
N ASN A 740 -0.85 -6.62 24.77
CA ASN A 740 -2.24 -7.06 24.64
C ASN A 740 -2.35 -8.31 23.74
N PHE A 741 -1.54 -8.38 22.67
CA PHE A 741 -1.46 -9.55 21.80
C PHE A 741 -0.96 -10.79 22.57
N GLU A 742 0.08 -10.65 23.38
CA GLU A 742 0.62 -11.73 24.22
C GLU A 742 -0.36 -12.22 25.29
N ARG A 743 -1.26 -11.34 25.75
CA ARG A 743 -2.38 -11.68 26.64
C ARG A 743 -3.60 -12.27 25.92
N MET A 744 -3.54 -12.42 24.59
CA MET A 744 -4.65 -12.83 23.74
C MET A 744 -5.85 -11.86 23.75
N GLU A 745 -5.62 -10.60 24.14
CA GLU A 745 -6.61 -9.52 24.09
C GLU A 745 -6.60 -8.86 22.69
N TYR A 746 -6.93 -9.65 21.67
CA TYR A 746 -6.80 -9.26 20.26
C TYR A 746 -7.52 -7.96 19.88
N PRO A 747 -8.76 -7.67 20.34
CA PRO A 747 -9.42 -6.40 20.05
C PRO A 747 -8.64 -5.18 20.54
N LEU A 748 -8.07 -5.24 21.74
CA LEU A 748 -7.26 -4.16 22.30
C LEU A 748 -5.94 -4.03 21.53
N ALA A 749 -5.28 -5.15 21.22
CA ALA A 749 -4.06 -5.16 20.40
C ALA A 749 -4.28 -4.50 19.03
N TRP A 750 -5.38 -4.85 18.35
CA TRP A 750 -5.77 -4.23 17.08
C TRP A 750 -5.94 -2.72 17.23
N SER A 751 -6.77 -2.29 18.17
CA SER A 751 -7.09 -0.87 18.35
C SER A 751 -5.84 -0.01 18.66
N GLU A 752 -4.95 -0.48 19.54
CA GLU A 752 -3.71 0.23 19.89
C GLU A 752 -2.72 0.26 18.72
N ALA A 753 -2.59 -0.83 17.95
CA ALA A 753 -1.76 -0.84 16.75
C ALA A 753 -2.26 0.16 15.70
N ARG A 754 -3.58 0.24 15.46
CA ARG A 754 -4.17 1.23 14.53
C ARG A 754 -4.01 2.67 15.04
N ARG A 755 -4.05 2.90 16.36
CA ARG A 755 -3.84 4.23 16.98
C ARG A 755 -2.41 4.74 16.83
N ALA A 756 -1.41 3.86 16.82
CA ALA A 756 -0.03 4.26 16.56
C ALA A 756 0.12 4.98 15.20
N GLY A 757 -0.54 4.46 14.16
CA GLY A 757 -0.57 5.08 12.82
C GLY A 757 -1.13 6.52 12.84
N ARG A 758 -2.19 6.78 13.63
CA ARG A 758 -2.76 8.13 13.81
C ARG A 758 -1.72 9.12 14.35
N THR A 759 -0.91 8.70 15.32
CA THR A 759 0.15 9.53 15.90
C THR A 759 1.24 9.86 14.88
N LEU A 760 1.65 8.87 14.09
CA LEU A 760 2.63 9.04 13.01
C LEU A 760 2.11 9.98 11.91
N ARG A 761 0.85 9.81 11.47
CA ARG A 761 0.23 10.72 10.50
C ARG A 761 0.24 12.18 10.96
N HIS A 762 -0.01 12.42 12.25
CA HIS A 762 0.02 13.77 12.80
C HIS A 762 1.40 14.42 12.66
N LEU A 763 2.47 13.69 12.98
CA LEU A 763 3.86 14.14 12.81
C LEU A 763 4.18 14.41 11.33
N MET A 764 3.89 13.43 10.46
CA MET A 764 4.15 13.54 9.03
C MET A 764 3.45 14.75 8.42
N PHE A 765 2.17 14.95 8.75
CA PHE A 765 1.38 16.08 8.27
C PHE A 765 1.92 17.41 8.76
N ALA A 766 2.38 17.51 10.01
CA ALA A 766 2.95 18.75 10.55
C ALA A 766 4.23 19.15 9.80
N GLN A 767 5.15 18.20 9.57
CA GLN A 767 6.40 18.44 8.85
C GLN A 767 6.15 18.73 7.36
N TRP A 768 5.28 17.96 6.72
CA TRP A 768 4.89 18.19 5.33
C TRP A 768 4.22 19.56 5.14
N SER A 769 3.30 19.93 6.03
CA SER A 769 2.63 21.25 6.00
C SER A 769 3.61 22.39 6.17
N LYS A 770 4.64 22.22 7.02
CA LYS A 770 5.72 23.18 7.17
C LYS A 770 6.51 23.34 5.86
N GLY A 771 6.94 22.25 5.24
CA GLY A 771 7.65 22.31 3.94
C GLY A 771 6.84 22.99 2.84
N TYR A 772 5.55 22.64 2.73
CA TYR A 772 4.64 23.31 1.79
C TYR A 772 4.48 24.80 2.10
N ALA A 773 4.34 25.18 3.37
CA ALA A 773 4.26 26.58 3.78
C ALA A 773 5.55 27.35 3.49
N ASP A 774 6.72 26.72 3.62
CA ASP A 774 8.02 27.32 3.29
C ASP A 774 8.12 27.58 1.78
N MET A 775 7.66 26.66 0.93
CA MET A 775 7.51 26.88 -0.51
C MET A 775 6.57 28.06 -0.81
N ALA A 776 5.39 28.07 -0.19
CA ALA A 776 4.41 29.12 -0.41
C ALA A 776 4.93 30.51 -0.03
N LYS A 777 5.65 30.63 1.10
CA LYS A 777 6.32 31.88 1.52
C LYS A 777 7.41 32.29 0.55
N LEU A 778 8.18 31.34 0.02
CA LEU A 778 9.27 31.63 -0.92
C LEU A 778 8.75 32.13 -2.28
N VAL A 779 7.75 31.44 -2.84
CA VAL A 779 7.22 31.75 -4.17
C VAL A 779 6.29 32.97 -4.14
N ASN A 780 5.59 33.19 -3.02
CA ASN A 780 4.64 34.30 -2.85
C ASN A 780 4.89 35.08 -1.53
N PRO A 781 6.03 35.78 -1.39
CA PRO A 781 6.40 36.43 -0.13
C PRO A 781 5.35 37.44 0.32
N GLU A 782 4.95 37.40 1.59
CA GLU A 782 4.08 38.44 2.15
C GLU A 782 4.77 39.80 2.08
N PRO A 783 4.05 40.88 1.74
CA PRO A 783 4.63 42.22 1.81
C PRO A 783 5.10 42.51 3.24
N PRO A 784 6.19 43.27 3.42
CA PRO A 784 6.67 43.64 4.74
C PRO A 784 5.56 44.33 5.52
N LYS A 785 5.21 43.79 6.70
CA LYS A 785 4.22 44.42 7.58
C LYS A 785 4.71 45.83 7.95
N PRO A 786 3.83 46.85 7.92
CA PRO A 786 4.20 48.18 8.36
C PRO A 786 4.73 48.15 9.80
N ALA A 787 5.74 48.98 10.10
CA ALA A 787 6.35 49.03 11.42
C ALA A 787 5.26 49.27 12.49
N PRO A 788 5.28 48.56 13.62
CA PRO A 788 4.23 48.71 14.63
C PRO A 788 4.16 50.16 15.09
N THR A 789 3.01 50.80 14.89
CA THR A 789 2.78 52.14 15.41
C THR A 789 2.84 52.10 16.94
N ARG A 790 3.29 53.17 17.59
CA ARG A 790 3.40 53.30 19.07
C ARG A 790 2.10 52.96 19.83
N ARG A 791 0.95 52.89 19.15
CA ARG A 791 -0.38 52.60 19.71
C ARG A 791 -0.96 51.22 19.36
N GLY A 792 -0.23 50.38 18.62
CA GLY A 792 -0.68 49.02 18.26
C GLY A 792 -1.94 48.96 17.38
N ARG A 793 -2.40 50.09 16.85
CA ARG A 793 -3.51 50.20 15.89
C ARG A 793 -3.01 50.92 14.64
N MET A 794 -3.24 50.31 13.49
CA MET A 794 -3.04 50.96 12.19
C MET A 794 -4.05 52.11 12.05
N SER A 795 -3.62 53.21 11.44
CA SER A 795 -4.52 54.28 11.04
C SER A 795 -5.46 53.79 9.92
N VAL A 796 -6.59 54.49 9.73
CA VAL A 796 -7.55 54.17 8.67
C VAL A 796 -6.89 54.25 7.28
N ASP A 797 -5.96 55.19 7.09
CA ASP A 797 -5.26 55.38 5.82
C ASP A 797 -4.19 54.29 5.58
N GLU A 798 -3.47 53.87 6.62
CA GLU A 798 -2.56 52.71 6.52
C GLU A 798 -3.33 51.41 6.22
N LEU A 799 -4.50 51.21 6.84
CA LEU A 799 -5.37 50.07 6.54
C LEU A 799 -5.90 50.11 5.11
N LYS A 800 -6.30 51.29 4.62
CA LYS A 800 -6.74 51.47 3.23
C LYS A 800 -5.59 51.19 2.25
N ALA A 801 -4.39 51.72 2.52
CA ALA A 801 -3.21 51.48 1.69
C ALA A 801 -2.81 49.99 1.67
N GLU A 802 -2.83 49.31 2.83
CA GLU A 802 -2.58 47.87 2.91
C GLU A 802 -3.64 47.06 2.16
N GLN A 803 -4.93 47.43 2.29
CA GLN A 803 -6.03 46.82 1.55
C GLN A 803 -5.91 47.06 0.04
N GLU A 804 -5.45 48.23 -0.38
CA GLU A 804 -5.25 48.59 -1.79
C GLU A 804 -4.07 47.82 -2.40
N VAL A 805 -2.95 47.72 -1.68
CA VAL A 805 -1.80 46.87 -2.06
C VAL A 805 -2.23 45.40 -2.14
N ALA A 806 -2.98 44.91 -1.16
CA ALA A 806 -3.50 43.54 -1.18
C ALA A 806 -4.50 43.30 -2.32
N ARG A 807 -5.30 44.32 -2.69
CA ARG A 807 -6.28 44.26 -3.79
C ARG A 807 -5.62 44.25 -5.16
N ASN A 808 -4.53 44.99 -5.33
CA ASN A 808 -3.79 45.11 -6.60
C ASN A 808 -2.78 43.98 -6.82
N ARG A 809 -2.47 43.20 -5.78
CA ARG A 809 -1.59 42.03 -5.89
C ARG A 809 -2.27 40.91 -6.69
N THR A 810 -1.60 40.43 -7.73
CA THR A 810 -2.02 39.23 -8.47
C THR A 810 -2.08 38.03 -7.51
N PRO A 811 -3.25 37.40 -7.31
CA PRO A 811 -3.36 36.20 -6.49
C PRO A 811 -2.53 35.06 -7.05
N MET A 812 -2.07 34.15 -6.20
CA MET A 812 -1.32 32.96 -6.62
C MET A 812 -2.10 31.70 -6.27
N TYR A 813 -2.20 30.79 -7.23
CA TYR A 813 -2.64 29.41 -7.03
C TYR A 813 -1.43 28.49 -7.04
N LEU A 814 -1.00 28.07 -5.85
CA LEU A 814 0.07 27.11 -5.65
C LEU A 814 -0.54 25.83 -5.11
N MET A 815 -0.10 24.68 -5.62
CA MET A 815 -0.48 23.36 -5.15
C MET A 815 0.78 22.57 -4.77
N PRO A 816 0.70 21.56 -3.89
CA PRO A 816 1.87 20.75 -3.53
C PRO A 816 2.58 20.12 -4.75
N LEU A 817 1.82 19.64 -5.75
CA LEU A 817 2.36 19.09 -7.01
C LEU A 817 3.21 20.06 -7.84
N ALA A 818 3.17 21.36 -7.54
CA ALA A 818 4.08 22.33 -8.16
C ALA A 818 5.54 21.96 -7.91
N SER A 819 5.81 21.27 -6.79
CA SER A 819 7.09 20.63 -6.49
C SER A 819 6.87 19.11 -6.41
N PRO A 820 7.28 18.32 -7.42
CA PRO A 820 7.16 16.86 -7.40
C PRO A 820 7.63 16.19 -6.10
N PRO A 821 8.72 16.61 -5.43
CA PRO A 821 9.09 16.05 -4.11
C PRO A 821 8.08 16.26 -2.96
N LEU A 822 7.08 17.15 -3.09
CA LEU A 822 6.03 17.35 -2.08
C LEU A 822 4.86 16.39 -2.22
N VAL A 823 4.79 15.57 -3.28
CA VAL A 823 3.67 14.63 -3.45
C VAL A 823 3.74 13.45 -2.48
N SER A 824 4.89 13.24 -1.82
CA SER A 824 5.09 12.23 -0.79
C SER A 824 5.91 12.79 0.37
N TYR A 825 5.52 12.47 1.61
CA TYR A 825 6.29 12.84 2.80
C TYR A 825 7.71 12.28 2.80
N TYR A 826 7.91 11.07 2.27
CA TYR A 826 9.22 10.41 2.24
C TYR A 826 10.22 11.10 1.30
N THR A 827 9.75 12.02 0.45
CA THR A 827 10.61 12.85 -0.42
C THR A 827 10.76 14.29 0.09
N LEU A 828 10.28 14.59 1.30
CA LEU A 828 10.36 15.93 1.90
C LEU A 828 11.80 16.45 2.06
N PRO A 829 12.83 15.64 2.42
CA PRO A 829 14.21 16.15 2.43
C PRO A 829 14.67 16.61 1.03
N GLN A 830 14.24 15.92 -0.03
CA GLN A 830 14.52 16.34 -1.41
C GLN A 830 13.79 17.64 -1.79
N HIS A 831 12.60 17.89 -1.24
CA HIS A 831 11.90 19.16 -1.42
C HIS A 831 12.70 20.35 -0.87
N TYR A 832 13.34 20.21 0.29
CA TYR A 832 14.15 21.28 0.86
C TYR A 832 15.37 21.64 -0.01
N ILE A 833 15.94 20.67 -0.74
CA ILE A 833 16.95 20.94 -1.78
C ILE A 833 16.35 21.77 -2.93
N TRP A 834 15.11 21.46 -3.34
CA TRP A 834 14.44 22.21 -4.41
C TRP A 834 14.08 23.63 -3.98
N LEU A 835 13.78 23.87 -2.69
CA LEU A 835 13.55 25.22 -2.17
C LEU A 835 14.78 26.13 -2.38
N ASP A 836 15.99 25.59 -2.21
CA ASP A 836 17.23 26.33 -2.50
C ASP A 836 17.38 26.69 -3.98
N TRP A 837 16.84 25.87 -4.89
CA TRP A 837 16.81 26.17 -6.32
C TRP A 837 15.72 27.17 -6.68
N MET A 838 14.54 27.06 -6.08
CA MET A 838 13.42 28.00 -6.24
C MET A 838 13.78 29.42 -5.77
N ALA A 839 14.70 29.54 -4.80
CA ALA A 839 15.15 30.83 -4.27
C ALA A 839 16.11 31.59 -5.20
N ARG A 840 16.58 30.97 -6.30
CA ARG A 840 17.51 31.57 -7.26
C ARG A 840 16.78 32.44 -8.29
N SER A 841 17.54 33.30 -8.96
CA SER A 841 17.03 34.07 -10.10
C SER A 841 16.74 33.17 -11.29
N PHE A 842 15.69 33.49 -12.03
CA PHE A 842 15.29 32.81 -13.26
C PHE A 842 15.53 33.76 -14.44
N GLY A 843 16.04 33.21 -15.54
CA GLY A 843 16.43 33.97 -16.73
C GLY A 843 15.24 34.34 -17.62
N ALA A 844 15.52 34.64 -18.89
CA ALA A 844 14.51 35.04 -19.86
C ALA A 844 13.51 33.92 -20.21
N ASN A 845 12.30 34.31 -20.62
CA ASN A 845 11.26 33.38 -21.06
C ASN A 845 11.70 32.62 -22.33
N LEU A 846 11.61 31.30 -22.29
CA LEU A 846 11.93 30.40 -23.40
C LEU A 846 10.76 30.23 -24.39
N VAL A 847 9.53 30.60 -24.00
CA VAL A 847 8.33 30.48 -24.86
C VAL A 847 8.22 31.66 -25.80
N LYS A 848 8.15 31.39 -27.11
CA LYS A 848 7.82 32.40 -28.13
C LYS A 848 6.29 32.59 -28.18
N GLY A 849 5.85 33.84 -28.06
CA GLY A 849 4.42 34.19 -28.10
C GLY A 849 3.64 33.91 -26.81
N GLY A 850 4.32 33.73 -25.68
CA GLY A 850 3.68 33.44 -24.39
C GLY A 850 2.90 34.61 -23.76
N SER A 851 3.06 35.85 -24.24
CA SER A 851 2.24 37.00 -23.81
C SER A 851 0.91 37.13 -24.58
N PHE A 852 0.72 36.37 -25.66
CA PHE A 852 -0.49 36.37 -26.48
C PHE A 852 -0.88 37.70 -27.17
N ASP A 853 -0.13 38.78 -26.99
CA ASP A 853 -0.39 40.11 -27.60
C ASP A 853 -0.34 40.09 -29.14
N ASN A 854 0.51 39.25 -29.73
CA ASN A 854 0.68 39.18 -31.18
C ASN A 854 0.10 37.89 -31.76
N HIS A 855 -1.07 38.01 -32.41
CA HIS A 855 -1.74 36.89 -33.07
C HIS A 855 -0.89 36.23 -34.17
N SER A 856 -0.20 37.01 -35.01
CA SER A 856 0.68 36.48 -36.06
C SER A 856 1.88 35.71 -35.50
N ALA A 857 2.33 36.06 -34.30
CA ALA A 857 3.38 35.34 -33.59
C ALA A 857 2.91 33.95 -33.14
N LEU A 858 1.64 33.77 -32.76
CA LEU A 858 1.09 32.45 -32.38
C LEU A 858 1.02 31.50 -33.57
N GLU A 859 0.53 31.98 -34.71
CA GLU A 859 0.44 31.18 -35.95
C GLU A 859 1.82 30.82 -36.52
N SER A 860 2.78 31.75 -36.46
CA SER A 860 4.13 31.53 -37.02
C SER A 860 5.11 30.81 -36.08
N SER A 861 4.84 30.75 -34.77
CA SER A 861 5.78 30.17 -33.79
C SER A 861 5.61 28.67 -33.55
N GLY A 862 4.59 28.03 -34.14
CA GLY A 862 4.40 26.57 -34.07
C GLY A 862 3.53 26.10 -32.90
N TRP A 863 2.60 26.93 -32.43
CA TRP A 863 1.57 26.50 -31.49
C TRP A 863 0.59 25.54 -32.18
N ILE A 864 0.16 24.50 -31.46
CA ILE A 864 -0.66 23.43 -32.02
C ILE A 864 -1.95 23.33 -31.23
N ASN A 865 -3.08 23.33 -31.93
CA ASN A 865 -4.38 23.03 -31.34
C ASN A 865 -4.43 21.54 -30.95
N GLN A 866 -4.71 21.27 -29.67
CA GLN A 866 -4.84 19.92 -29.10
C GLN A 866 -6.25 19.65 -28.55
N SER A 867 -7.24 20.41 -29.01
CA SER A 867 -8.62 20.32 -28.54
C SER A 867 -9.19 18.92 -28.77
N TYR A 868 -9.67 18.28 -27.71
CA TYR A 868 -10.35 17.00 -27.78
C TYR A 868 -11.73 17.17 -28.43
N GLN A 869 -11.93 16.56 -29.59
CA GLN A 869 -13.14 16.76 -30.38
C GLN A 869 -14.33 16.03 -29.73
N LEU A 870 -15.47 16.70 -29.56
CA LEU A 870 -16.67 16.08 -29.00
C LEU A 870 -17.84 16.32 -29.95
N ASP A 871 -18.60 15.26 -30.23
CA ASP A 871 -19.78 15.37 -31.07
C ASP A 871 -20.80 16.33 -30.45
N GLY A 872 -21.38 17.19 -31.27
CA GLY A 872 -22.32 18.23 -30.83
C GLY A 872 -21.73 19.35 -29.95
N ILE A 873 -20.40 19.44 -29.81
CA ILE A 873 -19.74 20.50 -29.03
C ILE A 873 -18.77 21.26 -29.92
N THR A 874 -18.80 22.59 -29.81
CA THR A 874 -17.88 23.49 -30.51
C THR A 874 -16.89 24.09 -29.52
N SER A 875 -15.61 24.04 -29.87
CA SER A 875 -14.53 24.66 -29.11
C SER A 875 -13.75 25.64 -29.99
N HIS A 876 -13.40 26.78 -29.40
CA HIS A 876 -12.68 27.85 -30.08
C HIS A 876 -11.53 28.30 -29.19
N VAL A 877 -10.35 28.48 -29.80
CA VAL A 877 -9.17 29.06 -29.17
C VAL A 877 -8.79 30.30 -29.98
N SER A 878 -8.74 31.45 -29.32
CA SER A 878 -8.50 32.75 -29.98
C SER A 878 -7.79 33.72 -29.04
N THR A 879 -7.24 34.81 -29.56
CA THR A 879 -6.77 35.91 -28.72
C THR A 879 -7.77 37.07 -28.72
N VAL A 880 -8.04 37.62 -27.54
CA VAL A 880 -9.00 38.73 -27.34
C VAL A 880 -8.29 39.90 -26.65
N PRO A 881 -8.61 41.16 -27.01
CA PRO A 881 -8.04 42.32 -26.32
C PRO A 881 -8.55 42.44 -24.88
N SER A 882 -7.75 43.09 -24.03
CA SER A 882 -8.17 43.49 -22.69
C SER A 882 -9.22 44.61 -22.76
N ASP A 883 -10.14 44.62 -21.80
CA ASP A 883 -11.10 45.72 -21.65
C ASP A 883 -10.41 47.02 -21.20
N ASP A 884 -9.29 46.90 -20.46
CA ASP A 884 -8.54 48.04 -19.92
C ASP A 884 -7.48 48.59 -20.90
N ASP A 885 -6.91 47.72 -21.75
CA ASP A 885 -5.86 48.07 -22.71
C ASP A 885 -6.03 47.28 -24.03
N PRO A 886 -6.44 47.92 -25.15
CA PRO A 886 -6.63 47.26 -26.44
C PRO A 886 -5.37 46.62 -27.05
N ASP A 887 -4.18 47.08 -26.65
CA ASP A 887 -2.89 46.55 -27.13
C ASP A 887 -2.50 45.28 -26.37
N GLN A 888 -3.00 45.10 -25.14
CA GLN A 888 -2.85 43.87 -24.37
C GLN A 888 -3.87 42.84 -24.83
N ARG A 889 -3.43 41.60 -25.09
CA ARG A 889 -4.35 40.51 -25.44
C ARG A 889 -4.15 39.29 -24.55
N PHE A 890 -5.23 38.53 -24.41
CA PHE A 890 -5.25 37.28 -23.67
C PHE A 890 -5.66 36.13 -24.57
N LEU A 891 -5.19 34.92 -24.25
CA LEU A 891 -5.69 33.71 -24.86
C LEU A 891 -7.06 33.37 -24.25
N LYS A 892 -8.11 33.33 -25.08
CA LYS A 892 -9.46 32.92 -24.70
C LYS A 892 -9.78 31.54 -25.29
N MET A 893 -10.22 30.64 -24.43
CA MET A 893 -10.81 29.36 -24.79
C MET A 893 -12.30 29.38 -24.49
N THR A 894 -13.13 29.00 -25.47
CA THR A 894 -14.59 28.92 -25.33
C THR A 894 -15.07 27.54 -25.73
N VAL A 895 -15.89 26.92 -24.89
CA VAL A 895 -16.53 25.62 -25.14
C VAL A 895 -18.04 25.77 -25.00
N LYS A 896 -18.78 25.48 -26.06
CA LYS A 896 -20.24 25.60 -26.12
C LYS A 896 -20.88 24.43 -26.86
N PRO A 897 -22.11 24.03 -26.51
CA PRO A 897 -22.93 23.16 -27.35
C PRO A 897 -23.04 23.72 -28.78
N ALA A 898 -23.06 22.86 -29.80
CA ALA A 898 -23.30 23.26 -31.18
C ALA A 898 -24.73 23.82 -31.36
N GLU A 899 -25.70 23.24 -30.65
CA GLU A 899 -27.08 23.74 -30.57
C GLU A 899 -27.43 24.12 -29.13
N ASN A 900 -27.77 25.38 -28.86
CA ASN A 900 -28.04 25.84 -27.48
C ASN A 900 -29.17 25.09 -26.75
N ARG A 901 -30.15 24.51 -27.48
CA ARG A 901 -31.24 23.71 -26.88
C ARG A 901 -30.80 22.33 -26.39
N SER A 902 -29.57 21.92 -26.68
CA SER A 902 -29.05 20.58 -26.37
C SER A 902 -28.12 20.54 -25.15
N ILE A 903 -27.91 21.65 -24.42
CA ILE A 903 -27.02 21.67 -23.25
C ILE A 903 -27.43 20.64 -22.19
N ASP A 904 -28.73 20.46 -21.99
CA ASP A 904 -29.30 19.50 -21.03
C ASP A 904 -29.16 18.04 -21.49
N SER A 905 -28.75 17.80 -22.74
CA SER A 905 -28.56 16.46 -23.31
C SER A 905 -27.11 15.96 -23.23
N PHE A 906 -26.14 16.85 -22.97
CA PHE A 906 -24.74 16.47 -22.82
C PHE A 906 -24.41 16.04 -21.40
N ALA A 907 -23.37 15.20 -21.28
CA ALA A 907 -22.77 14.96 -19.98
C ALA A 907 -22.26 16.30 -19.40
N PRO A 908 -22.56 16.62 -18.14
CA PRO A 908 -22.14 17.88 -17.54
C PRO A 908 -20.63 17.95 -17.25
N PHE A 909 -19.89 16.85 -17.39
CA PHE A 909 -18.47 16.76 -17.07
C PHE A 909 -17.62 16.35 -18.28
N PHE A 910 -16.36 16.78 -18.24
CA PHE A 910 -15.36 16.63 -19.29
C PHE A 910 -14.06 16.21 -18.62
N ASP A 911 -13.53 15.07 -19.04
CA ASP A 911 -12.26 14.55 -18.54
C ASP A 911 -11.07 15.14 -19.29
N PHE A 912 -11.23 15.26 -20.61
CA PHE A 912 -10.28 15.85 -21.54
C PHE A 912 -10.61 17.32 -21.83
N PRO A 913 -9.58 18.15 -22.13
CA PRO A 913 -9.81 19.53 -22.50
C PRO A 913 -10.44 19.63 -23.90
N ALA A 914 -11.72 20.00 -23.94
CA ALA A 914 -12.45 20.23 -25.20
C ALA A 914 -11.87 21.39 -26.00
N ALA A 915 -11.24 22.36 -25.34
CA ALA A 915 -10.39 23.37 -25.96
C ALA A 915 -8.98 23.25 -25.37
N ALA A 916 -7.96 23.09 -26.20
CA ALA A 916 -6.57 23.05 -25.75
C ALA A 916 -5.60 23.58 -26.80
N ILE A 917 -4.50 24.18 -26.33
CA ILE A 917 -3.40 24.62 -27.17
C ILE A 917 -2.07 24.23 -26.53
N ARG A 918 -1.13 23.77 -27.35
CA ARG A 918 0.22 23.35 -26.94
C ARG A 918 1.26 24.32 -27.46
N THR A 919 2.24 24.62 -26.60
CA THR A 919 3.40 25.44 -26.96
C THR A 919 4.23 24.79 -28.07
N PRO A 920 5.04 25.58 -28.80
CA PRO A 920 6.13 25.05 -29.60
C PRO A 920 7.10 24.22 -28.74
N PRO A 921 7.86 23.27 -29.35
CA PRO A 921 8.85 22.48 -28.63
C PRO A 921 10.01 23.36 -28.13
N ILE A 922 10.32 23.24 -26.84
CA ILE A 922 11.38 24.02 -26.17
C ILE A 922 12.54 23.08 -25.87
N ARG A 923 13.73 23.40 -26.36
CA ARG A 923 14.93 22.59 -26.10
C ARG A 923 15.35 22.72 -24.64
N VAL A 924 15.59 21.58 -24.01
CA VAL A 924 15.99 21.48 -22.60
C VAL A 924 17.12 20.47 -22.45
N THR A 925 17.93 20.66 -21.41
CA THR A 925 19.08 19.82 -21.07
C THR A 925 18.86 19.14 -19.73
N ALA A 926 19.27 17.88 -19.60
CA ALA A 926 19.17 17.10 -18.37
C ALA A 926 19.72 17.87 -17.16
N GLY A 927 18.99 17.81 -16.05
CA GLY A 927 19.35 18.48 -14.79
C GLY A 927 19.00 19.96 -14.71
N GLN A 928 18.56 20.61 -15.80
CA GLN A 928 18.05 21.99 -15.72
C GLN A 928 16.84 22.09 -14.79
N PHE A 929 16.79 23.16 -14.00
CA PHE A 929 15.67 23.48 -13.14
C PHE A 929 14.82 24.58 -13.78
N LEU A 930 13.54 24.27 -13.96
CA LEU A 930 12.59 25.08 -14.72
C LEU A 930 11.49 25.62 -13.81
N ARG A 931 11.09 26.86 -14.07
CA ARG A 931 9.85 27.47 -13.57
C ARG A 931 8.91 27.69 -14.74
N ILE A 932 7.74 27.08 -14.65
CA ILE A 932 6.61 27.29 -15.56
C ILE A 932 5.60 28.16 -14.82
N SER A 933 5.19 29.29 -15.39
CA SER A 933 4.13 30.10 -14.80
C SER A 933 3.18 30.69 -15.82
N VAL A 934 1.91 30.81 -15.47
CA VAL A 934 0.85 31.33 -16.34
C VAL A 934 -0.23 32.00 -15.50
N LEU A 935 -0.79 33.10 -15.99
CA LEU A 935 -1.99 33.72 -15.43
C LEU A 935 -3.22 33.00 -15.94
N VAL A 936 -4.15 32.68 -15.06
CA VAL A 936 -5.40 31.99 -15.40
C VAL A 936 -6.61 32.68 -14.80
N GLN A 937 -7.72 32.69 -15.54
CA GLN A 937 -9.01 33.16 -15.07
C GLN A 937 -10.14 32.27 -15.63
N LYS A 938 -11.09 31.91 -14.77
CA LYS A 938 -12.33 31.19 -15.10
C LYS A 938 -13.40 31.56 -14.08
N SER A 939 -14.35 32.40 -14.47
CA SER A 939 -15.36 32.93 -13.55
C SER A 939 -16.37 31.88 -13.08
N ASN A 940 -16.79 30.99 -13.99
CA ASN A 940 -17.82 30.00 -13.68
C ASN A 940 -17.16 28.70 -13.21
N PRO A 941 -17.55 28.12 -12.07
CA PRO A 941 -17.06 26.81 -11.66
C PRO A 941 -17.59 25.71 -12.59
N SER A 942 -16.83 24.64 -12.70
CA SER A 942 -17.21 23.38 -13.35
C SER A 942 -17.85 22.46 -12.32
N THR A 943 -18.56 21.42 -12.77
CA THR A 943 -19.13 20.42 -11.87
C THR A 943 -17.99 19.70 -11.12
N PRO A 944 -18.09 19.43 -9.80
CA PRO A 944 -17.07 18.67 -9.07
C PRO A 944 -16.75 17.33 -9.76
N GLY A 945 -15.48 16.90 -9.77
CA GLY A 945 -15.02 15.73 -10.54
C GLY A 945 -14.65 15.99 -12.01
N GLN A 946 -14.96 17.17 -12.56
CA GLN A 946 -14.58 17.60 -13.92
C GLN A 946 -13.14 18.14 -14.00
N GLY A 947 -12.61 18.31 -15.22
CA GLY A 947 -11.29 18.91 -15.45
C GLY A 947 -11.16 20.39 -15.16
N GLY A 948 -12.11 21.22 -15.61
CA GLY A 948 -12.00 22.67 -15.45
C GLY A 948 -10.79 23.24 -16.20
N ILE A 949 -9.95 24.03 -15.52
CA ILE A 949 -8.68 24.48 -16.10
C ILE A 949 -7.63 23.40 -15.93
N ILE A 950 -6.93 23.07 -17.02
CA ILE A 950 -5.84 22.11 -17.05
C ILE A 950 -4.57 22.80 -17.57
N ILE A 951 -3.45 22.61 -16.86
CA ILE A 951 -2.11 22.97 -17.35
C ILE A 951 -1.22 21.75 -17.18
N THR A 952 -0.76 21.21 -18.31
CA THR A 952 0.00 19.96 -18.36
C THR A 952 1.33 20.20 -19.07
N ASP A 953 2.44 19.83 -18.46
CA ASP A 953 3.76 19.86 -19.09
C ASP A 953 4.23 18.44 -19.44
N SER A 954 5.07 18.30 -20.47
CA SER A 954 5.53 16.99 -20.94
C SER A 954 6.52 16.28 -20.01
N ILE A 955 7.04 16.95 -18.98
CA ILE A 955 7.93 16.33 -17.97
C ILE A 955 7.08 15.71 -16.86
N GLY A 956 6.17 16.48 -16.28
CA GLY A 956 5.29 16.04 -15.20
C GLY A 956 4.12 15.16 -15.65
N GLY A 957 3.70 15.30 -16.92
CA GLY A 957 2.58 14.56 -17.48
C GLY A 957 1.25 14.84 -16.75
N GLU A 958 0.27 13.96 -16.98
CA GLU A 958 -1.07 14.08 -16.37
C GLU A 958 -1.02 13.94 -14.83
N THR A 959 -0.12 13.11 -14.31
CA THR A 959 0.01 12.89 -12.86
C THR A 959 0.31 14.20 -12.10
N LEU A 960 1.20 15.03 -12.64
CA LEU A 960 1.67 16.28 -12.00
C LEU A 960 1.09 17.53 -12.65
N GLN A 961 -0.02 17.41 -13.40
CA GLN A 961 -0.68 18.56 -14.01
C GLN A 961 -1.40 19.41 -12.97
N PHE A 962 -1.51 20.71 -13.25
CA PHE A 962 -2.46 21.55 -12.53
C PHE A 962 -3.86 21.30 -13.09
N ARG A 963 -4.82 21.01 -12.20
CA ARG A 963 -6.24 20.81 -12.53
C ARG A 963 -7.07 21.56 -11.49
N ASN A 964 -8.02 22.38 -11.94
CA ASN A 964 -8.93 23.09 -11.03
C ASN A 964 -10.32 23.23 -11.66
N HIS A 965 -11.31 22.59 -11.03
CA HIS A 965 -12.71 22.70 -11.43
C HIS A 965 -13.41 23.95 -10.84
N GLY A 966 -12.89 24.53 -9.76
CA GLY A 966 -13.45 25.70 -9.08
C GLY A 966 -13.38 26.99 -9.91
N SER A 967 -13.98 28.05 -9.37
CA SER A 967 -13.91 29.40 -9.95
C SER A 967 -12.58 30.08 -9.62
N ILE A 968 -11.96 30.69 -10.63
CA ILE A 968 -10.82 31.61 -10.52
C ILE A 968 -11.28 32.96 -11.09
N PRO A 969 -12.00 33.80 -10.31
CA PRO A 969 -12.72 34.96 -10.84
C PRO A 969 -11.81 36.11 -11.29
N LYS A 970 -10.56 36.14 -10.83
CA LYS A 970 -9.54 37.13 -11.22
C LYS A 970 -8.32 36.41 -11.77
N PHE A 971 -7.61 37.02 -12.71
CA PHE A 971 -6.31 36.51 -13.18
C PHE A 971 -5.41 36.21 -11.99
N SER A 972 -5.08 34.94 -11.86
CA SER A 972 -4.26 34.41 -10.78
C SER A 972 -3.10 33.63 -11.36
N LYS A 973 -1.93 33.76 -10.77
CA LYS A 973 -0.71 33.11 -11.25
C LYS A 973 -0.66 31.66 -10.76
N VAL A 974 -0.52 30.72 -11.68
CA VAL A 974 -0.16 29.32 -11.40
C VAL A 974 1.33 29.14 -11.65
N VAL A 975 1.99 28.36 -10.79
CA VAL A 975 3.44 28.08 -10.91
C VAL A 975 3.68 26.58 -10.75
N LEU A 976 4.51 26.00 -11.63
CA LEU A 976 5.00 24.63 -11.58
C LEU A 976 6.53 24.65 -11.69
N PHE A 977 7.21 23.78 -10.95
CA PHE A 977 8.65 23.58 -11.02
C PHE A 977 8.97 22.18 -11.52
N ARG A 978 9.97 22.08 -12.41
CA ARG A 978 10.42 20.81 -13.00
C ARG A 978 11.93 20.72 -13.01
N ARG A 979 12.43 19.51 -12.80
CA ARG A 979 13.81 19.15 -13.11
C ARG A 979 13.79 18.34 -14.40
N VAL A 980 14.59 18.75 -15.38
CA VAL A 980 14.61 18.10 -16.71
C VAL A 980 15.25 16.71 -16.57
N PRO A 981 14.57 15.62 -16.96
CA PRO A 981 15.05 14.27 -16.70
C PRO A 981 16.13 13.81 -17.70
N ALA A 982 16.03 14.24 -18.95
CA ALA A 982 16.93 13.90 -20.04
C ALA A 982 16.97 15.03 -21.06
N ASP A 983 18.03 15.08 -21.88
CA ASP A 983 18.13 16.02 -23.00
C ASP A 983 16.98 15.79 -23.98
N GLY A 984 16.36 16.87 -24.45
CA GLY A 984 15.26 16.74 -25.39
C GLY A 984 14.46 18.01 -25.58
N VAL A 985 13.17 17.83 -25.83
CA VAL A 985 12.21 18.91 -25.98
C VAL A 985 11.12 18.79 -24.93
N MET A 986 10.71 19.92 -24.37
CA MET A 986 9.52 20.00 -23.53
C MET A 986 8.42 20.82 -24.19
N THR A 987 7.17 20.54 -23.83
CA THR A 987 6.00 21.32 -24.23
C THR A 987 5.07 21.53 -23.05
N VAL A 988 4.28 22.60 -23.09
CA VAL A 988 3.18 22.85 -22.14
C VAL A 988 1.87 22.95 -22.92
N THR A 989 0.83 22.33 -22.39
CA THR A 989 -0.53 22.38 -22.91
C THR A 989 -1.42 23.11 -21.92
N LEU A 990 -2.12 24.13 -22.41
CA LEU A 990 -3.18 24.84 -21.70
C LEU A 990 -4.51 24.27 -22.17
N GLY A 991 -5.46 24.03 -21.27
CA GLY A 991 -6.73 23.42 -21.63
C GLY A 991 -7.91 23.83 -20.76
N LEU A 992 -9.09 23.79 -21.37
CA LEU A 992 -10.40 23.94 -20.74
C LEU A 992 -11.21 22.66 -20.94
N ALA A 993 -11.40 21.93 -19.85
CA ALA A 993 -12.24 20.74 -19.75
C ALA A 993 -13.58 21.10 -19.09
N GLY A 994 -14.41 21.83 -19.83
CA GLY A 994 -15.78 22.15 -19.44
C GLY A 994 -16.40 23.30 -20.20
N PHE A 995 -17.72 23.47 -20.07
CA PHE A 995 -18.45 24.54 -20.73
C PHE A 995 -18.07 25.92 -20.21
N GLY A 996 -18.17 26.93 -21.08
CA GLY A 996 -17.94 28.33 -20.76
C GLY A 996 -16.61 28.84 -21.31
N ASP A 997 -16.10 29.89 -20.65
CA ASP A 997 -14.91 30.62 -21.08
C ASP A 997 -13.78 30.48 -20.03
N ALA A 998 -12.55 30.34 -20.51
CA ALA A 998 -11.34 30.45 -19.71
C ALA A 998 -10.31 31.35 -20.42
N TYR A 999 -9.56 32.10 -19.62
CA TYR A 999 -8.58 33.06 -20.09
C TYR A 999 -7.19 32.70 -19.54
N PHE A 1000 -6.19 32.82 -20.40
CA PHE A 1000 -4.79 32.58 -20.06
C PHE A 1000 -3.92 33.75 -20.53
N ASP A 1001 -2.93 34.11 -19.74
CA ASP A 1001 -1.97 35.16 -20.07
C ASP A 1001 -0.58 34.89 -19.47
N ASP A 1002 0.44 35.57 -20.00
CA ASP A 1002 1.82 35.62 -19.49
C ASP A 1002 2.43 34.23 -19.23
N LEU A 1003 2.32 33.31 -20.20
CA LEU A 1003 2.97 32.00 -20.13
C LEU A 1003 4.49 32.17 -20.22
N LYS A 1004 5.16 31.81 -19.12
CA LYS A 1004 6.61 31.85 -18.98
C LYS A 1004 7.17 30.48 -18.65
N ILE A 1005 8.26 30.12 -19.33
CA ILE A 1005 9.10 28.97 -19.00
C ILE A 1005 10.51 29.50 -18.89
N GLU A 1006 11.09 29.40 -17.69
CA GLU A 1006 12.36 30.05 -17.36
C GLU A 1006 13.30 29.04 -16.68
N THR A 1007 14.60 29.17 -16.95
CA THR A 1007 15.67 28.38 -16.29
C THR A 1007 16.36 29.20 -15.21
N VAL A 1008 16.88 28.54 -14.18
CA VAL A 1008 17.73 29.19 -13.16
C VAL A 1008 18.98 29.82 -13.80
N GLU A 1009 19.26 31.10 -13.51
CA GLU A 1009 20.43 31.84 -14.01
C GLU A 1009 21.75 31.24 -13.50
N GLY A 1010 22.77 31.16 -14.36
CA GLY A 1010 24.10 30.67 -14.01
C GLY A 1010 24.26 29.14 -13.96
N SER A 1011 23.26 28.37 -14.40
CA SER A 1011 23.33 26.92 -14.51
C SER A 1011 24.07 26.47 -15.79
N ALA A 1012 25.41 26.55 -15.77
CA ALA A 1012 26.20 25.63 -16.60
C ALA A 1012 25.95 24.18 -16.12
N PRO A 1013 26.04 23.15 -16.97
CA PRO A 1013 25.77 21.76 -16.60
C PRO A 1013 26.83 21.29 -15.59
N GLY A 1014 26.53 21.40 -14.30
CA GLY A 1014 27.35 20.88 -13.20
C GLY A 1014 26.86 19.50 -12.77
N ARG A 1015 27.78 18.55 -12.60
CA ARG A 1015 27.48 17.19 -12.11
C ARG A 1015 26.85 17.21 -10.70
N PRO A 1016 25.87 16.34 -10.41
CA PRO A 1016 25.20 16.29 -9.10
C PRO A 1016 26.05 15.73 -7.94
N ASP A 1017 27.25 15.22 -8.21
CA ASP A 1017 28.02 14.37 -7.29
C ASP A 1017 28.49 15.06 -5.99
N GLN A 1018 28.29 16.36 -5.80
CA GLN A 1018 28.77 17.08 -4.61
C GLN A 1018 27.78 17.09 -3.42
N TYR A 1019 26.55 16.62 -3.59
CA TYR A 1019 25.51 16.78 -2.56
C TYR A 1019 24.95 15.46 -2.00
N ALA A 1020 25.48 14.30 -2.40
CA ALA A 1020 25.00 13.02 -1.90
C ALA A 1020 25.46 12.69 -0.47
N ASP A 1021 26.61 13.22 0.01
CA ASP A 1021 27.25 12.73 1.25
C ASP A 1021 27.85 13.77 2.22
N HIS A 1022 27.55 15.08 2.09
CA HIS A 1022 28.08 16.08 3.02
C HIS A 1022 27.02 16.98 3.64
N PRO A 1023 26.98 17.11 5.00
CA PRO A 1023 26.12 18.08 5.65
C PRO A 1023 26.59 19.49 5.27
N VAL A 1024 25.78 20.21 4.51
CA VAL A 1024 26.10 21.56 4.06
C VAL A 1024 26.09 22.49 5.27
N LYS A 1025 27.28 22.95 5.69
CA LYS A 1025 27.38 24.12 6.58
C LYS A 1025 26.90 25.34 5.83
N ARG A 1026 25.65 25.74 6.04
CA ARG A 1026 25.11 27.03 5.57
C ARG A 1026 25.83 28.18 6.28
N THR A 1027 26.45 29.06 5.52
CA THR A 1027 26.74 30.43 5.95
C THR A 1027 25.44 31.24 5.88
N VAL A 1028 25.03 31.81 7.01
CA VAL A 1028 23.87 32.69 7.11
C VAL A 1028 24.16 34.00 6.35
N PRO A 1029 23.28 34.47 5.44
CA PRO A 1029 23.43 35.79 4.82
C PRO A 1029 23.26 36.87 5.90
N GLY A 1030 24.36 37.52 6.30
CA GLY A 1030 24.32 38.64 7.25
C GLY A 1030 25.56 38.84 8.12
N SER A 1031 26.46 37.86 8.23
CA SER A 1031 27.72 38.06 8.98
C SER A 1031 28.81 38.64 8.07
N LYS A 1032 29.27 39.87 8.37
CA LYS A 1032 30.47 40.45 7.75
C LYS A 1032 31.64 39.47 7.81
N PRO A 1033 32.40 39.25 6.72
CA PRO A 1033 33.55 38.36 6.75
C PRO A 1033 34.67 39.02 7.59
N ALA A 1034 35.17 38.27 8.58
CA ALA A 1034 36.39 38.64 9.29
C ALA A 1034 37.59 38.49 8.34
N ALA A 1035 38.49 39.48 8.37
CA ALA A 1035 39.67 39.54 7.52
C ALA A 1035 40.61 38.32 7.71
N PRO A 1036 41.31 37.86 6.66
CA PRO A 1036 42.16 36.68 6.75
C PRO A 1036 43.44 36.98 7.52
N ALA A 1037 43.71 36.22 8.58
CA ALA A 1037 44.99 36.25 9.29
C ALA A 1037 46.04 35.50 8.45
N GLY A 1038 47.05 36.24 7.97
CA GLY A 1038 48.20 35.68 7.27
C GLY A 1038 49.03 34.77 8.18
N GLY A 1039 49.45 33.63 7.62
CA GLY A 1039 50.31 32.67 8.28
C GLY A 1039 51.75 33.20 8.46
N ARG A 1040 52.33 32.90 9.63
CA ARG A 1040 53.79 32.87 9.81
C ARG A 1040 54.14 31.73 10.76
N ALA A 1041 55.08 30.90 10.31
CA ALA A 1041 55.64 29.74 11.02
C ALA A 1041 56.44 30.15 12.28
N PRO A 1042 56.69 29.23 13.23
CA PRO A 1042 57.13 29.58 14.58
C PRO A 1042 58.65 29.63 14.73
N ALA A 1043 59.13 30.47 15.65
CA ALA A 1043 60.45 30.37 16.27
C ALA A 1043 60.36 30.77 17.76
N PRO A 1044 61.19 30.20 18.67
CA PRO A 1044 60.85 30.08 20.08
C PRO A 1044 61.58 31.07 21.02
N ALA A 1045 61.00 31.16 22.22
CA ALA A 1045 61.62 31.46 23.52
C ALA A 1045 62.21 32.86 23.80
N THR A 1046 61.60 33.57 24.77
CA THR A 1046 62.19 34.16 25.99
C THR A 1046 61.06 34.91 26.72
N ALA A 1047 60.58 34.41 27.86
CA ALA A 1047 61.11 34.64 29.21
C ALA A 1047 60.89 36.07 29.75
N THR A 1048 60.28 36.12 30.94
CA THR A 1048 60.08 37.28 31.85
C THR A 1048 58.93 38.22 31.47
N GLY A 1049 58.00 38.60 32.35
CA GLY A 1049 57.85 38.35 33.78
C GLY A 1049 57.04 39.49 34.40
N LYS A 1050 56.21 39.12 35.40
CA LYS A 1050 55.61 39.98 36.45
C LYS A 1050 54.41 40.86 36.02
N ARG A 1051 53.19 40.49 36.45
CA ARG A 1051 52.56 40.70 37.78
C ARG A 1051 51.92 42.10 37.91
N SER A 1052 50.60 42.15 38.04
CA SER A 1052 49.89 42.38 39.34
C SER A 1052 48.37 42.44 39.08
N ARG A 1053 47.58 41.65 39.84
CA ARG A 1053 46.59 42.05 40.89
C ARG A 1053 45.34 42.76 40.32
N ALA A 1054 44.09 42.44 40.69
CA ALA A 1054 43.49 41.73 41.83
C ALA A 1054 42.12 41.13 41.39
N ARG A 1055 41.64 39.96 41.87
CA ARG A 1055 40.69 39.77 42.99
C ARG A 1055 39.72 40.96 43.16
N ARG A 1056 38.40 40.85 43.03
CA ARG A 1056 37.46 39.81 43.47
C ARG A 1056 36.47 39.42 42.38
#